data_AF-A0A2D9RDM1-F1
#
_entry.id   AF-A0A2D9RDM1-F1
#
_cell.length_a   1.000
_cell.length_b   1.000
_cell.length_c   1.000
_cell.angle_alpha   90.00
_cell.angle_beta   90.00
_cell.angle_gamma   90.00
#
_symmetry.space_group_name_H-M   'P 1'
#
loop_
_entity.id
_entity.type
_entity.pdbx_description
1 polymer ?
#
loop_
_entity_poly.entity_id
_entity_poly.type
_entity_poly.pdbx_seq_one_letter_code
_entity_poly.pdbx_strand_id
1 'polypeptide(L)'
;MTVARSMSADEERRAGASKGAADFVSSARNQHKDHIKYTWPENMRAGFGRELYLANHNGGSSPYFTDDALARLLDQYPRERLGVYRFPDHAEGRVKALHGCAPDMSGREILEAVKAGQIWLNLRAVNQHLDEYAALADSLFDQLEVASGQKTMKRDMGVLISSPNIHVHYHLDIPLVCLVQVRGIKTLYLYPVGAPYAEPAQLEDIVLRTQDEELTYRHAFDEAARVIELKPGMAMTWPQTAPHRVQNSDMLNVSLSCEYMTLPALMKANALYMNGKLRRTFGYDQPFPQSAGPLTLVKAASAQALKKIQPVPGKSPTPLTFELKAGGVIEDLPIAADVADREGYACTVKRFDELGEDERKNWARLCLADERFKSPLLAPDFTGLISSVRDDVRIVLVSRGDRLVAVMPVHERRGGLVRPVGAPFCDISGPIISSECDLGIADILELAGYSVFRSSTAIVPAGDGGATNSEEESFAIRLGDLSPEAYLETRRAQHAKRFKNFRRLISKLNREKGELEFVWGAPSQTDLDDLYRWKSQQFQDEGLLDLTRADNSRLVLDAAASNPWSADNRFGGFITALKIDGKLIAAHFGVRKYGCFHPWVSAFDPELGDYSPGVLLLYRAIEMMEDMGLSIYELATGHDFYKKYFADPVRTVFDVEVYRPTASGRRQKMAFDSWKIAGKHADGLSARIRRRLDHAVICHSSRRGAMGDLMMAVQKRGGAQARGHQPPAAGE
;
A
#
# COMPACT_ATOMS: atom_id res chain seq x y z
N MET A 1 -79.45 -24.50 -16.87
CA MET A 1 -79.84 -24.29 -15.47
C MET A 1 -78.59 -23.94 -14.68
N THR A 2 -78.64 -22.72 -14.15
CA THR A 2 -77.73 -21.97 -13.29
C THR A 2 -77.06 -22.78 -12.17
N VAL A 3 -75.75 -22.59 -11.97
CA VAL A 3 -75.19 -22.32 -10.64
C VAL A 3 -74.02 -21.34 -10.79
N ALA A 4 -74.22 -20.13 -10.28
CA ALA A 4 -73.19 -19.12 -10.07
C ALA A 4 -72.21 -19.58 -8.97
N ARG A 5 -70.91 -19.35 -9.17
CA ARG A 5 -69.93 -19.39 -8.08
C ARG A 5 -69.54 -17.97 -7.73
N SER A 6 -69.85 -17.60 -6.49
CA SER A 6 -69.44 -16.36 -5.84
C SER A 6 -67.92 -16.29 -5.73
N MET A 7 -67.34 -15.16 -6.18
CA MET A 7 -66.00 -14.75 -5.78
C MET A 7 -66.00 -14.43 -4.29
N SER A 8 -64.93 -14.82 -3.59
CA SER A 8 -64.81 -14.58 -2.16
C SER A 8 -64.43 -13.12 -1.87
N ALA A 9 -64.83 -12.64 -0.70
CA ALA A 9 -64.60 -11.27 -0.23
C ALA A 9 -63.11 -10.85 -0.13
N ASP A 10 -62.17 -11.79 -0.33
CA ASP A 10 -60.74 -11.52 -0.39
C ASP A 10 -60.24 -11.09 -1.78
N GLU A 11 -60.94 -11.46 -2.86
CA GLU A 11 -60.58 -11.02 -4.23
C GLU A 11 -61.02 -9.58 -4.50
N GLU A 12 -62.16 -9.14 -3.95
CA GLU A 12 -62.59 -7.73 -4.01
C GLU A 12 -61.66 -6.80 -3.19
N ARG A 13 -61.13 -7.26 -2.05
CA ARG A 13 -60.15 -6.49 -1.27
C ARG A 13 -58.81 -6.34 -1.98
N ARG A 14 -58.35 -7.38 -2.69
CA ARG A 14 -57.11 -7.32 -3.50
C ARG A 14 -57.26 -6.47 -4.76
N ALA A 15 -58.43 -6.52 -5.42
CA ALA A 15 -58.72 -5.66 -6.57
C ALA A 15 -58.83 -4.17 -6.18
N GLY A 16 -59.49 -3.86 -5.04
CA GLY A 16 -59.59 -2.50 -4.51
C GLY A 16 -58.26 -1.92 -4.02
N ALA A 17 -57.40 -2.73 -3.41
CA ALA A 17 -56.07 -2.31 -2.97
C ALA A 17 -55.10 -2.04 -4.14
N SER A 18 -55.20 -2.81 -5.24
CA SER A 18 -54.35 -2.57 -6.42
C SER A 18 -54.76 -1.32 -7.21
N LYS A 19 -56.06 -0.99 -7.25
CA LYS A 19 -56.58 0.23 -7.89
C LYS A 19 -56.26 1.47 -7.06
N GLY A 20 -56.40 1.40 -5.74
CA GLY A 20 -55.99 2.47 -4.82
C GLY A 20 -54.48 2.74 -4.84
N ALA A 21 -53.65 1.70 -4.95
CA ALA A 21 -52.20 1.87 -5.08
C ALA A 21 -51.77 2.39 -6.47
N ALA A 22 -52.46 1.99 -7.54
CA ALA A 22 -52.20 2.52 -8.88
C ALA A 22 -52.61 4.01 -9.01
N ASP A 23 -53.73 4.41 -8.40
CA ASP A 23 -54.17 5.81 -8.38
C ASP A 23 -53.36 6.68 -7.40
N PHE A 24 -52.79 6.11 -6.33
CA PHE A 24 -51.84 6.80 -5.44
C PHE A 24 -50.46 6.98 -6.10
N VAL A 25 -50.01 6.00 -6.89
CA VAL A 25 -48.75 6.08 -7.67
C VAL A 25 -48.91 6.96 -8.92
N SER A 26 -50.11 7.03 -9.53
CA SER A 26 -50.39 7.94 -10.65
C SER A 26 -50.58 9.40 -10.18
N SER A 27 -51.17 9.62 -8.99
CA SER A 27 -51.30 10.96 -8.40
C SER A 27 -50.00 11.48 -7.77
N ALA A 28 -49.13 10.61 -7.24
CA ALA A 28 -47.80 11.00 -6.76
C ALA A 28 -46.80 11.31 -7.89
N ARG A 29 -46.99 10.75 -9.10
CA ARG A 29 -46.18 11.10 -10.29
C ARG A 29 -46.52 12.44 -10.94
N ASN A 30 -47.57 13.13 -10.48
CA ASN A 30 -48.09 14.33 -11.13
C ASN A 30 -47.92 15.63 -10.32
N GLN A 31 -47.02 15.66 -9.32
CA GLN A 31 -46.80 16.83 -8.44
C GLN A 31 -45.52 17.66 -8.66
N HIS A 32 -44.72 17.45 -9.70
CA HIS A 32 -43.63 18.38 -10.04
C HIS A 32 -43.69 18.84 -11.49
N LYS A 33 -44.37 19.96 -11.72
CA LYS A 33 -44.47 20.67 -13.01
C LYS A 33 -43.30 21.64 -13.28
N ASP A 34 -42.20 21.55 -12.54
CA ASP A 34 -41.09 22.51 -12.61
C ASP A 34 -39.83 21.90 -13.26
N HIS A 35 -39.98 21.35 -14.46
CA HIS A 35 -38.84 20.87 -15.24
C HIS A 35 -38.11 22.02 -15.94
N ILE A 36 -36.79 22.08 -15.78
CA ILE A 36 -35.93 23.01 -16.53
C ILE A 36 -35.98 22.61 -18.01
N LYS A 37 -36.41 23.54 -18.87
CA LYS A 37 -36.44 23.35 -20.32
C LYS A 37 -35.13 23.83 -20.93
N TYR A 38 -34.54 23.01 -21.79
CA TYR A 38 -33.31 23.30 -22.51
C TYR A 38 -33.60 23.45 -24.00
N THR A 39 -33.08 24.52 -24.61
CA THR A 39 -33.14 24.77 -26.05
C THR A 39 -31.77 24.53 -26.65
N TRP A 40 -31.54 23.29 -27.10
CA TRP A 40 -30.31 22.87 -27.77
C TRP A 40 -30.33 23.20 -29.28
N PRO A 41 -29.17 23.44 -29.92
CA PRO A 41 -29.10 23.67 -31.36
C PRO A 41 -29.54 22.44 -32.18
N GLU A 42 -30.27 22.65 -33.27
CA GLU A 42 -30.78 21.56 -34.12
C GLU A 42 -29.67 20.72 -34.78
N ASN A 43 -28.51 21.34 -35.04
CA ASN A 43 -27.37 20.68 -35.68
C ASN A 43 -26.51 19.86 -34.71
N MET A 44 -26.85 19.80 -33.42
CA MET A 44 -26.05 19.18 -32.36
C MET A 44 -25.74 17.70 -32.62
N ARG A 45 -26.68 16.96 -33.23
CA ARG A 45 -26.55 15.52 -33.50
C ARG A 45 -25.30 15.14 -34.30
N ALA A 46 -24.87 15.98 -35.24
CA ALA A 46 -23.76 15.64 -36.13
C ALA A 46 -22.39 15.74 -35.44
N GLY A 47 -22.20 16.70 -34.54
CA GLY A 47 -20.93 16.96 -33.86
C GLY A 47 -20.92 16.67 -32.37
N PHE A 48 -22.00 16.10 -31.80
CA PHE A 48 -22.09 15.86 -30.36
C PHE A 48 -20.87 15.08 -29.80
N GLY A 49 -20.28 15.63 -28.73
CA GLY A 49 -19.06 15.11 -28.10
C GLY A 49 -17.75 15.42 -28.83
N ARG A 50 -17.79 16.10 -29.98
CA ARG A 50 -16.63 16.54 -30.79
C ARG A 50 -16.58 18.05 -31.00
N GLU A 51 -17.70 18.73 -30.85
CA GLU A 51 -17.84 20.19 -30.99
C GLU A 51 -18.39 20.80 -29.69
N LEU A 52 -18.24 22.12 -29.56
CA LEU A 52 -18.88 22.89 -28.50
C LEU A 52 -20.29 23.30 -28.92
N TYR A 53 -21.26 23.08 -28.03
CA TYR A 53 -22.64 23.52 -28.20
C TYR A 53 -23.08 24.34 -26.99
N LEU A 54 -23.84 25.40 -27.27
CA LEU A 54 -24.51 26.24 -26.27
C LEU A 54 -26.01 26.01 -26.35
N ALA A 55 -26.67 26.02 -25.20
CA ALA A 55 -28.11 25.99 -25.09
C ALA A 55 -28.60 27.08 -24.14
N ASN A 56 -29.86 27.46 -24.31
CA ASN A 56 -30.56 28.30 -23.34
C ASN A 56 -31.44 27.43 -22.44
N HIS A 57 -31.67 27.85 -21.20
CA HIS A 57 -32.59 27.20 -20.29
C HIS A 57 -33.28 28.19 -19.35
N ASN A 58 -34.42 27.79 -18.79
CA ASN A 58 -35.19 28.60 -17.84
C ASN A 58 -34.89 28.27 -16.36
N GLY A 59 -33.78 27.59 -16.09
CA GLY A 59 -33.47 27.05 -14.75
C GLY A 59 -33.11 28.11 -13.71
N GLY A 60 -32.75 29.32 -14.13
CA GLY A 60 -32.45 30.43 -13.22
C GLY A 60 -33.64 30.86 -12.34
N SER A 61 -34.88 30.56 -12.76
CA SER A 61 -36.09 30.84 -11.98
C SER A 61 -36.56 29.64 -11.13
N SER A 62 -35.78 28.56 -11.08
CA SER A 62 -36.16 27.35 -10.35
C SER A 62 -36.08 27.55 -8.83
N PRO A 63 -37.08 27.10 -8.05
CA PRO A 63 -37.08 27.25 -6.59
C PRO A 63 -35.94 26.47 -5.91
N TYR A 64 -35.37 25.47 -6.58
CA TYR A 64 -34.29 24.61 -6.07
C TYR A 64 -32.95 25.33 -5.87
N PHE A 65 -32.76 26.52 -6.44
CA PHE A 65 -31.47 27.24 -6.38
C PHE A 65 -31.53 28.59 -5.66
N THR A 66 -32.61 28.82 -4.91
CA THR A 66 -32.70 29.91 -3.93
C THR A 66 -31.71 29.69 -2.79
N ASP A 67 -31.32 30.75 -2.07
CA ASP A 67 -30.40 30.60 -0.92
C ASP A 67 -30.92 29.62 0.13
N ASP A 68 -32.23 29.65 0.40
CA ASP A 68 -32.87 28.72 1.34
C ASP A 68 -32.82 27.27 0.84
N ALA A 69 -33.01 27.05 -0.46
CA ALA A 69 -32.92 25.72 -1.05
C ALA A 69 -31.47 25.21 -1.08
N LEU A 70 -30.49 26.07 -1.36
CA LEU A 70 -29.07 25.70 -1.34
C LEU A 70 -28.58 25.40 0.09
N ALA A 71 -29.03 26.16 1.08
CA ALA A 71 -28.74 25.84 2.48
C ALA A 71 -29.33 24.47 2.87
N ARG A 72 -30.58 24.20 2.52
CA ARG A 72 -31.20 22.87 2.76
C ARG A 72 -30.48 21.74 2.01
N LEU A 73 -30.06 21.98 0.77
CA LEU A 73 -29.24 21.04 0.00
C LEU A 73 -27.96 20.69 0.77
N LEU A 74 -27.24 21.70 1.29
CA LEU A 74 -26.00 21.51 2.04
C LEU A 74 -26.19 20.79 3.39
N ASP A 75 -27.39 20.87 3.99
CA ASP A 75 -27.76 20.11 5.19
C ASP A 75 -28.11 18.64 4.87
N GLN A 76 -28.80 18.39 3.75
CA GLN A 76 -29.27 17.05 3.39
C GLN A 76 -28.22 16.21 2.65
N TYR A 77 -27.29 16.86 1.94
CA TYR A 77 -26.24 16.17 1.21
C TYR A 77 -25.23 15.53 2.17
N PRO A 78 -24.78 14.28 1.95
CA PRO A 78 -23.86 13.59 2.86
C PRO A 78 -22.58 14.41 3.11
N ARG A 79 -22.35 14.81 4.36
CA ARG A 79 -21.30 15.77 4.73
C ARG A 79 -19.91 15.27 4.38
N GLU A 80 -19.66 13.96 4.51
CA GLU A 80 -18.40 13.30 4.17
C GLU A 80 -18.11 13.26 2.67
N ARG A 81 -19.12 13.54 1.82
CA ARG A 81 -18.97 13.62 0.36
C ARG A 81 -18.90 15.06 -0.16
N LEU A 82 -19.16 16.05 0.68
CA LEU A 82 -19.10 17.45 0.30
C LEU A 82 -17.65 17.81 0.02
N GLY A 83 -17.33 18.08 -1.25
CA GLY A 83 -16.03 18.61 -1.62
C GLY A 83 -15.94 20.09 -1.29
N VAL A 84 -15.07 20.47 -0.36
CA VAL A 84 -14.78 21.87 -0.02
C VAL A 84 -13.37 22.19 -0.52
N TYR A 85 -13.23 23.17 -1.41
CA TYR A 85 -11.94 23.47 -2.04
C TYR A 85 -11.59 24.95 -1.99
N ARG A 86 -10.28 25.22 -1.95
CA ARG A 86 -9.68 26.53 -2.22
C ARG A 86 -8.66 26.38 -3.34
N PHE A 87 -8.52 27.43 -4.14
CA PHE A 87 -7.55 27.47 -5.23
C PHE A 87 -6.48 28.50 -4.89
N PRO A 88 -5.19 28.14 -4.92
CA PRO A 88 -4.09 29.10 -4.88
C PRO A 88 -4.15 30.07 -6.06
N ASP A 89 -3.25 31.05 -6.10
CA ASP A 89 -3.15 31.96 -7.23
C ASP A 89 -2.83 31.20 -8.53
N HIS A 90 -3.42 31.67 -9.63
CA HIS A 90 -3.23 31.10 -10.95
C HIS A 90 -1.80 31.31 -11.43
N ALA A 91 -1.09 30.22 -11.74
CA ALA A 91 0.30 30.23 -12.17
C ALA A 91 0.58 29.16 -13.24
N GLU A 92 1.73 29.27 -13.92
CA GLU A 92 2.20 28.20 -14.83
C GLU A 92 2.47 26.89 -14.09
N GLY A 93 2.42 25.79 -14.84
CA GLY A 93 2.66 24.47 -14.31
C GLY A 93 1.39 23.82 -13.80
N ARG A 94 1.53 22.96 -12.80
CA ARG A 94 0.42 22.21 -12.20
C ARG A 94 0.22 22.70 -10.79
N VAL A 95 -0.91 23.36 -10.56
CA VAL A 95 -1.27 23.92 -9.26
C VAL A 95 -2.45 23.16 -8.68
N LYS A 96 -2.23 22.47 -7.56
CA LYS A 96 -3.24 21.67 -6.88
C LYS A 96 -4.27 22.53 -6.15
N ALA A 97 -5.51 22.08 -6.15
CA ALA A 97 -6.52 22.61 -5.24
C ALA A 97 -6.25 22.15 -3.80
N LEU A 98 -6.47 23.04 -2.83
CA LEU A 98 -6.49 22.70 -1.41
C LEU A 98 -7.86 22.11 -1.09
N HIS A 99 -7.90 20.92 -0.48
CA HIS A 99 -9.14 20.23 -0.13
C HIS A 99 -9.38 20.36 1.38
N GLY A 100 -10.61 20.68 1.79
CA GLY A 100 -10.98 20.86 3.18
C GLY A 100 -12.31 20.19 3.53
N CYS A 101 -12.74 20.36 4.77
CA CYS A 101 -13.99 19.82 5.30
C CYS A 101 -14.77 20.89 6.09
N ALA A 102 -16.03 20.59 6.41
CA ALA A 102 -16.90 21.46 7.23
C ALA A 102 -17.85 20.60 8.10
N PRO A 103 -17.33 19.69 8.95
CA PRO A 103 -18.12 18.64 9.59
C PRO A 103 -19.25 19.18 10.49
N ASP A 104 -18.98 20.25 11.23
CA ASP A 104 -19.87 20.75 12.29
C ASP A 104 -20.75 21.94 11.87
N MET A 105 -20.67 22.36 10.60
CA MET A 105 -21.41 23.54 10.11
C MET A 105 -22.77 23.16 9.52
N SER A 106 -23.77 24.01 9.78
CA SER A 106 -25.05 23.97 9.06
C SER A 106 -24.87 24.43 7.61
N GLY A 107 -25.79 24.02 6.74
CA GLY A 107 -25.82 24.40 5.34
C GLY A 107 -25.98 25.91 5.14
N ARG A 108 -26.65 26.61 6.07
CA ARG A 108 -26.71 28.08 6.08
C ARG A 108 -25.34 28.69 6.35
N GLU A 109 -24.63 28.24 7.38
CA GLU A 109 -23.31 28.76 7.73
C GLU A 109 -22.30 28.51 6.60
N ILE A 110 -22.35 27.33 5.97
CA ILE A 110 -21.51 27.00 4.82
C ILE A 110 -21.82 27.94 3.65
N LEU A 111 -23.09 28.17 3.35
CA LEU A 111 -23.49 29.06 2.25
C LEU A 111 -23.02 30.50 2.47
N GLU A 112 -23.16 31.04 3.69
CA GLU A 112 -22.66 32.37 4.02
C GLU A 112 -21.13 32.45 3.96
N ALA A 113 -20.43 31.41 4.40
CA ALA A 113 -18.98 31.30 4.26
C ALA A 113 -18.53 31.30 2.78
N VAL A 114 -19.26 30.63 1.89
CA VAL A 114 -18.99 30.68 0.44
C VAL A 114 -19.25 32.09 -0.11
N LYS A 115 -20.30 32.80 0.31
CA LYS A 115 -20.55 34.16 -0.18
C LYS A 115 -19.44 35.14 0.20
N ALA A 116 -18.84 34.97 1.39
CA ALA A 116 -17.85 35.90 1.95
C ALA A 116 -16.38 35.51 1.69
N GLY A 117 -16.11 34.23 1.45
CA GLY A 117 -14.75 33.68 1.40
C GLY A 117 -14.22 33.39 0.00
N GLN A 118 -13.27 32.46 -0.07
CA GLN A 118 -12.68 31.92 -1.31
C GLN A 118 -12.89 30.40 -1.38
N ILE A 119 -14.15 29.97 -1.30
CA ILE A 119 -14.54 28.56 -1.21
C ILE A 119 -15.25 28.12 -2.50
N TRP A 120 -14.91 26.92 -2.94
CA TRP A 120 -15.58 26.23 -4.02
C TRP A 120 -16.12 24.89 -3.51
N LEU A 121 -17.45 24.74 -3.55
CA LEU A 121 -18.14 23.53 -3.13
C LEU A 121 -18.47 22.68 -4.35
N ASN A 122 -18.19 21.38 -4.23
CA ASN A 122 -18.54 20.36 -5.20
C ASN A 122 -19.37 19.28 -4.55
N LEU A 123 -20.68 19.31 -4.82
CA LEU A 123 -21.60 18.27 -4.42
C LEU A 123 -21.73 17.33 -5.61
N ARG A 124 -20.94 16.25 -5.65
CA ARG A 124 -20.92 15.31 -6.77
C ARG A 124 -22.13 14.39 -6.73
N ALA A 125 -22.71 14.09 -7.89
CA ALA A 125 -23.82 13.12 -8.05
C ALA A 125 -24.97 13.33 -7.05
N VAL A 126 -25.41 14.58 -6.85
CA VAL A 126 -26.54 14.92 -5.95
C VAL A 126 -27.80 14.16 -6.32
N ASN A 127 -28.00 13.90 -7.61
CA ASN A 127 -29.10 13.09 -8.13
C ASN A 127 -29.14 11.65 -7.62
N GLN A 128 -28.05 11.12 -7.06
CA GLN A 128 -28.03 9.79 -6.44
C GLN A 128 -28.37 9.84 -4.93
N HIS A 129 -28.49 11.04 -4.36
CA HIS A 129 -28.64 11.26 -2.93
C HIS A 129 -29.96 11.95 -2.56
N LEU A 130 -30.51 12.77 -3.47
CA LEU A 130 -31.73 13.54 -3.23
C LEU A 130 -32.69 13.40 -4.42
N ASP A 131 -33.91 12.94 -4.16
CA ASP A 131 -34.93 12.63 -5.18
C ASP A 131 -35.29 13.83 -6.05
N GLU A 132 -35.32 15.04 -5.47
CA GLU A 132 -35.62 16.26 -6.21
C GLU A 132 -34.57 16.57 -7.29
N TYR A 133 -33.30 16.24 -7.03
CA TYR A 133 -32.22 16.37 -8.02
C TYR A 133 -32.18 15.19 -8.99
N ALA A 134 -32.68 14.02 -8.60
CA ALA A 134 -32.87 12.89 -9.52
C ALA A 134 -33.82 13.27 -10.67
N ALA A 135 -34.96 13.88 -10.35
CA ALA A 135 -35.92 14.35 -11.36
C ALA A 135 -35.35 15.45 -12.27
N LEU A 136 -34.53 16.37 -11.73
CA LEU A 136 -33.84 17.38 -12.54
C LEU A 136 -32.81 16.75 -13.48
N ALA A 137 -32.05 15.75 -13.00
CA ALA A 137 -31.08 15.02 -13.79
C ALA A 137 -31.75 14.27 -14.94
N ASP A 138 -32.81 13.51 -14.68
CA ASP A 138 -33.55 12.78 -15.71
C ASP A 138 -34.09 13.75 -16.78
N SER A 139 -34.68 14.87 -16.37
CA SER A 139 -35.18 15.88 -17.31
C SER A 139 -34.08 16.48 -18.20
N LEU A 140 -32.90 16.79 -17.64
CA LEU A 140 -31.77 17.30 -18.41
C LEU A 140 -31.25 16.25 -19.39
N PHE A 141 -30.99 15.04 -18.91
CA PHE A 141 -30.39 13.99 -19.73
C PHE A 141 -31.35 13.53 -20.83
N ASP A 142 -32.65 13.41 -20.57
CA ASP A 142 -33.61 13.01 -21.59
C ASP A 142 -33.72 14.07 -22.71
N GLN A 143 -33.72 15.36 -22.37
CA GLN A 143 -33.66 16.44 -23.36
C GLN A 143 -32.35 16.45 -24.15
N LEU A 144 -31.22 16.13 -23.49
CA LEU A 144 -29.92 16.00 -24.12
C LEU A 144 -29.86 14.79 -25.07
N GLU A 145 -30.48 13.66 -24.72
CA GLU A 145 -30.58 12.48 -25.60
C GLU A 145 -31.40 12.79 -26.85
N VAL A 146 -32.52 13.50 -26.70
CA VAL A 146 -33.36 13.93 -27.82
C VAL A 146 -32.57 14.83 -28.76
N ALA A 147 -31.88 15.85 -28.24
CA ALA A 147 -31.11 16.80 -29.04
C ALA A 147 -29.86 16.17 -29.69
N SER A 148 -29.14 15.33 -28.97
CA SER A 148 -27.91 14.70 -29.46
C SER A 148 -28.16 13.46 -30.32
N GLY A 149 -29.33 12.83 -30.20
CA GLY A 149 -29.62 11.52 -30.80
C GLY A 149 -28.75 10.39 -30.23
N GLN A 150 -28.08 10.58 -29.09
CA GLN A 150 -27.22 9.60 -28.44
C GLN A 150 -27.79 9.22 -27.08
N LYS A 151 -27.67 7.94 -26.70
CA LYS A 151 -27.99 7.49 -25.34
C LYS A 151 -26.88 7.88 -24.37
N THR A 152 -27.30 8.31 -23.18
CA THR A 152 -26.44 8.69 -22.06
C THR A 152 -26.47 7.59 -21.00
N MET A 153 -25.31 7.33 -20.41
CA MET A 153 -25.06 6.35 -19.36
C MET A 153 -24.21 7.00 -18.28
N LYS A 154 -24.21 6.43 -17.06
CA LYS A 154 -23.46 6.99 -15.91
C LYS A 154 -23.80 8.48 -15.69
N ARG A 155 -25.10 8.75 -15.56
CA ARG A 155 -25.71 10.07 -15.48
C ARG A 155 -25.49 10.64 -14.07
N ASP A 156 -24.52 11.53 -13.93
CA ASP A 156 -24.20 12.18 -12.66
C ASP A 156 -24.47 13.68 -12.79
N MET A 157 -25.26 14.24 -11.87
CA MET A 157 -25.52 15.67 -11.76
C MET A 157 -24.92 16.17 -10.45
N GLY A 158 -23.86 16.96 -10.56
CA GLY A 158 -23.29 17.69 -9.45
C GLY A 158 -23.84 19.11 -9.33
N VAL A 159 -23.87 19.64 -8.12
CA VAL A 159 -24.15 21.06 -7.85
C VAL A 159 -22.85 21.71 -7.41
N LEU A 160 -22.47 22.79 -8.11
CA LEU A 160 -21.31 23.61 -7.77
C LEU A 160 -21.79 24.93 -7.16
N ILE A 161 -21.30 25.26 -5.98
CA ILE A 161 -21.58 26.53 -5.28
C ILE A 161 -20.24 27.18 -4.97
N SER A 162 -20.02 28.40 -5.43
CA SER A 162 -18.67 28.96 -5.44
C SER A 162 -18.64 30.45 -5.18
N SER A 163 -17.62 30.86 -4.43
CA SER A 163 -17.39 32.25 -4.06
C SER A 163 -17.16 33.16 -5.27
N PRO A 164 -17.38 34.49 -5.09
CA PRO A 164 -16.88 35.50 -5.99
C PRO A 164 -15.39 35.28 -6.33
N ASN A 165 -15.00 35.55 -7.58
CA ASN A 165 -13.62 35.58 -8.05
C ASN A 165 -12.81 34.27 -7.91
N ILE A 166 -13.46 33.14 -7.68
CA ILE A 166 -12.79 31.84 -7.65
C ILE A 166 -12.37 31.40 -9.06
N HIS A 167 -11.12 30.96 -9.17
CA HIS A 167 -10.55 30.42 -10.40
C HIS A 167 -10.27 28.93 -10.27
N VAL A 168 -11.09 28.11 -10.94
CA VAL A 168 -10.81 26.67 -11.07
C VAL A 168 -9.73 26.50 -12.12
N HIS A 169 -8.60 25.93 -11.71
CA HIS A 169 -7.38 25.81 -12.51
C HIS A 169 -7.52 24.86 -13.70
N TYR A 170 -6.48 24.81 -14.53
CA TYR A 170 -6.43 24.04 -15.77
C TYR A 170 -6.54 22.53 -15.54
N HIS A 171 -7.64 21.92 -16.01
CA HIS A 171 -7.94 20.49 -15.84
C HIS A 171 -8.69 19.95 -17.05
N LEU A 172 -8.97 18.64 -17.05
CA LEU A 172 -9.89 18.02 -18.00
C LEU A 172 -10.73 16.93 -17.36
N ASP A 173 -11.86 16.65 -17.99
CA ASP A 173 -12.73 15.54 -17.61
C ASP A 173 -12.60 14.37 -18.59
N ILE A 174 -12.63 13.16 -18.06
CA ILE A 174 -12.71 11.94 -18.87
C ILE A 174 -14.14 11.69 -19.38
N PRO A 175 -15.20 11.85 -18.58
CA PRO A 175 -16.57 11.85 -19.09
C PRO A 175 -16.85 13.03 -20.03
N LEU A 176 -17.99 13.01 -20.70
CA LEU A 176 -18.57 14.22 -21.28
C LEU A 176 -19.20 15.05 -20.17
N VAL A 177 -19.15 16.37 -20.32
CA VAL A 177 -19.72 17.31 -19.35
C VAL A 177 -20.74 18.21 -20.04
N CYS A 178 -21.86 18.43 -19.35
CA CYS A 178 -22.81 19.49 -19.62
C CYS A 178 -22.81 20.44 -18.42
N LEU A 179 -22.31 21.66 -18.59
CA LEU A 179 -22.30 22.68 -17.56
C LEU A 179 -23.51 23.60 -17.74
N VAL A 180 -24.34 23.72 -16.71
CA VAL A 180 -25.56 24.54 -16.71
C VAL A 180 -25.39 25.67 -15.71
N GLN A 181 -25.41 26.91 -16.17
CA GLN A 181 -25.20 28.09 -15.34
C GLN A 181 -26.53 28.63 -14.81
N VAL A 182 -26.74 28.54 -13.50
CA VAL A 182 -28.01 28.91 -12.86
C VAL A 182 -27.95 30.30 -12.24
N ARG A 183 -26.88 30.63 -11.50
CA ARG A 183 -26.68 31.93 -10.86
C ARG A 183 -25.24 32.39 -11.02
N GLY A 184 -25.07 33.71 -11.14
CA GLY A 184 -23.77 34.32 -11.33
C GLY A 184 -23.26 34.23 -12.77
N ILE A 185 -22.13 34.87 -13.02
CA ILE A 185 -21.44 34.86 -14.31
C ILE A 185 -20.08 34.19 -14.13
N LYS A 186 -19.71 33.34 -15.09
CA LYS A 186 -18.37 32.73 -15.15
C LYS A 186 -17.82 32.71 -16.57
N THR A 187 -16.52 32.81 -16.66
CA THR A 187 -15.77 32.76 -17.92
C THR A 187 -15.07 31.41 -18.00
N LEU A 188 -15.44 30.61 -19.01
CA LEU A 188 -14.82 29.33 -19.31
C LEU A 188 -13.81 29.51 -20.44
N TYR A 189 -12.59 29.05 -20.22
CA TYR A 189 -11.54 28.99 -21.22
C TYR A 189 -11.44 27.53 -21.67
N LEU A 190 -11.83 27.24 -22.90
CA LEU A 190 -11.79 25.91 -23.48
C LEU A 190 -10.63 25.81 -24.46
N TYR A 191 -9.81 24.79 -24.32
CA TYR A 191 -8.60 24.62 -25.13
C TYR A 191 -8.78 23.48 -26.13
N PRO A 192 -8.00 23.46 -27.23
CA PRO A 192 -8.04 22.36 -28.19
C PRO A 192 -7.72 21.01 -27.54
N VAL A 193 -8.32 19.94 -28.05
CA VAL A 193 -8.10 18.57 -27.56
C VAL A 193 -6.73 18.07 -28.04
N GLY A 194 -5.96 17.46 -27.14
CA GLY A 194 -4.69 16.80 -27.46
C GLY A 194 -3.48 17.73 -27.36
N ALA A 195 -2.31 17.20 -27.69
CA ALA A 195 -1.04 17.93 -27.59
C ALA A 195 -1.04 19.21 -28.46
N PRO A 196 -0.43 20.31 -27.98
CA PRO A 196 0.33 20.44 -26.72
C PRO A 196 -0.53 20.71 -25.47
N TYR A 197 -1.83 20.96 -25.62
CA TYR A 197 -2.74 21.35 -24.54
C TYR A 197 -3.10 20.19 -23.60
N ALA A 198 -3.11 18.98 -24.15
CA ALA A 198 -3.49 17.76 -23.45
C ALA A 198 -2.55 16.62 -23.90
N GLU A 199 -1.38 16.52 -23.27
CA GLU A 199 -0.39 15.51 -23.63
C GLU A 199 -0.91 14.08 -23.39
N PRO A 200 -0.76 13.14 -24.35
CA PRO A 200 -1.28 11.78 -24.21
C PRO A 200 -0.83 11.09 -22.92
N ALA A 201 0.41 11.33 -22.48
CA ALA A 201 0.93 10.76 -21.23
C ALA A 201 0.12 11.22 -20.00
N GLN A 202 -0.25 12.51 -19.93
CA GLN A 202 -1.04 13.06 -18.84
C GLN A 202 -2.49 12.54 -18.87
N LEU A 203 -3.10 12.43 -20.06
CA LEU A 203 -4.44 11.85 -20.20
C LEU A 203 -4.46 10.37 -19.79
N GLU A 204 -3.42 9.62 -20.18
CA GLU A 204 -3.27 8.24 -19.75
C GLU A 204 -3.12 8.15 -18.21
N ASP A 205 -2.39 9.06 -17.56
CA ASP A 205 -2.27 9.09 -16.10
C ASP A 205 -3.62 9.35 -15.40
N ILE A 206 -4.43 10.28 -15.93
CA ILE A 206 -5.78 10.57 -15.42
C ILE A 206 -6.69 9.35 -15.59
N VAL A 207 -6.72 8.74 -16.79
CA VAL A 207 -7.56 7.56 -17.07
C VAL A 207 -7.12 6.32 -16.28
N LEU A 208 -5.83 6.18 -15.98
CA LEU A 208 -5.28 5.13 -15.12
C LEU A 208 -5.42 5.42 -13.62
N ARG A 209 -5.91 6.60 -13.24
CA ARG A 209 -6.00 7.08 -11.86
C ARG A 209 -4.65 7.13 -11.14
N THR A 210 -3.57 7.39 -11.88
CA THR A 210 -2.23 7.70 -11.32
C THR A 210 -2.03 9.19 -11.12
N GLN A 211 -3.02 10.01 -11.45
CA GLN A 211 -3.02 11.45 -11.23
C GLN A 211 -4.48 11.94 -11.14
N ASP A 212 -4.68 13.05 -10.44
CA ASP A 212 -5.89 13.85 -10.53
C ASP A 212 -6.01 14.55 -11.89
N GLU A 213 -7.20 15.11 -12.14
CA GLU A 213 -7.65 15.67 -13.43
C GLU A 213 -6.91 16.95 -13.86
N GLU A 214 -6.05 17.49 -13.00
CA GLU A 214 -5.23 18.68 -13.25
C GLU A 214 -4.18 18.43 -14.35
N LEU A 215 -3.99 19.42 -15.22
CA LEU A 215 -2.99 19.38 -16.28
C LEU A 215 -1.89 20.41 -16.06
N THR A 216 -0.84 20.33 -16.88
CA THR A 216 0.25 21.31 -16.85
C THR A 216 -0.14 22.50 -17.72
N TYR A 217 -0.40 23.64 -17.11
CA TYR A 217 -0.76 24.88 -17.80
C TYR A 217 0.48 25.66 -18.22
N ARG A 218 0.36 26.40 -19.33
CA ARG A 218 1.34 27.35 -19.84
C ARG A 218 0.59 28.60 -20.29
N HIS A 219 1.13 29.79 -20.02
CA HIS A 219 0.46 31.05 -20.40
C HIS A 219 0.19 31.14 -21.90
N ALA A 220 1.12 30.62 -22.73
CA ALA A 220 0.96 30.58 -24.18
C ALA A 220 -0.28 29.78 -24.65
N PHE A 221 -0.86 28.91 -23.82
CA PHE A 221 -2.08 28.19 -24.19
C PHE A 221 -3.31 29.09 -24.28
N ASP A 222 -3.32 30.25 -23.60
CA ASP A 222 -4.44 31.18 -23.63
C ASP A 222 -4.68 31.77 -25.02
N GLU A 223 -3.65 31.85 -25.87
CA GLU A 223 -3.78 32.30 -27.27
C GLU A 223 -4.68 31.37 -28.11
N ALA A 224 -4.74 30.10 -27.74
CA ALA A 224 -5.56 29.09 -28.40
C ALA A 224 -6.89 28.83 -27.68
N ALA A 225 -7.14 29.50 -26.55
CA ALA A 225 -8.33 29.29 -25.76
C ALA A 225 -9.55 29.92 -26.44
N ARG A 226 -10.62 29.14 -26.59
CA ARG A 226 -11.94 29.68 -26.85
C ARG A 226 -12.53 30.14 -25.52
N VAL A 227 -12.74 31.45 -25.39
CA VAL A 227 -13.28 32.07 -24.18
C VAL A 227 -14.79 32.22 -24.31
N ILE A 228 -15.54 31.67 -23.35
CA ILE A 228 -17.00 31.75 -23.30
C ILE A 228 -17.45 32.29 -21.95
N GLU A 229 -18.19 33.39 -21.96
CA GLU A 229 -18.91 33.87 -20.78
C GLU A 229 -20.26 33.15 -20.65
N LEU A 230 -20.45 32.38 -19.57
CA LEU A 230 -21.74 31.80 -19.22
C LEU A 230 -22.50 32.71 -18.26
N LYS A 231 -23.71 33.06 -18.67
CA LYS A 231 -24.69 33.80 -17.87
C LYS A 231 -25.77 32.86 -17.33
N PRO A 232 -26.54 33.28 -16.31
CA PRO A 232 -27.72 32.54 -15.88
C PRO A 232 -28.64 32.23 -17.05
N GLY A 233 -29.08 30.98 -17.16
CA GLY A 233 -29.90 30.52 -18.28
C GLY A 233 -29.11 30.01 -19.48
N MET A 234 -27.78 29.91 -19.39
CA MET A 234 -26.94 29.27 -20.41
C MET A 234 -26.45 27.90 -19.96
N ALA A 235 -26.48 26.94 -20.87
CA ALA A 235 -25.84 25.64 -20.71
C ALA A 235 -24.85 25.38 -21.85
N MET A 236 -23.85 24.55 -21.60
CA MET A 236 -22.90 24.16 -22.63
C MET A 236 -22.41 22.72 -22.48
N THR A 237 -22.02 22.13 -23.60
CA THR A 237 -21.27 20.87 -23.66
C THR A 237 -20.14 21.05 -24.67
N TRP A 238 -19.04 20.34 -24.45
CA TRP A 238 -17.82 20.51 -25.24
C TRP A 238 -17.17 19.16 -25.57
N PRO A 239 -16.12 19.14 -26.42
CA PRO A 239 -15.51 17.89 -26.85
C PRO A 239 -14.94 17.12 -25.66
N GLN A 240 -15.17 15.80 -25.62
CA GLN A 240 -14.63 14.95 -24.56
C GLN A 240 -13.11 15.11 -24.48
N THR A 241 -12.55 15.16 -23.26
CA THR A 241 -11.11 15.35 -22.97
C THR A 241 -10.52 16.71 -23.40
N ALA A 242 -11.35 17.72 -23.67
CA ALA A 242 -10.86 19.08 -23.89
C ALA A 242 -10.44 19.70 -22.54
N PRO A 243 -9.19 20.19 -22.42
CA PRO A 243 -8.77 20.93 -21.24
C PRO A 243 -9.56 22.22 -21.10
N HIS A 244 -9.80 22.65 -19.88
CA HIS A 244 -10.47 23.90 -19.58
C HIS A 244 -10.10 24.46 -18.22
N ARG A 245 -10.38 25.76 -18.03
CA ARG A 245 -10.35 26.46 -16.74
C ARG A 245 -11.55 27.39 -16.63
N VAL A 246 -11.97 27.69 -15.40
CA VAL A 246 -13.17 28.50 -15.13
C VAL A 246 -12.81 29.63 -14.19
N GLN A 247 -13.24 30.84 -14.53
CA GLN A 247 -13.08 32.02 -13.68
C GLN A 247 -14.46 32.58 -13.34
N ASN A 248 -14.80 32.60 -12.06
CA ASN A 248 -16.04 33.22 -11.60
C ASN A 248 -15.90 34.75 -11.56
N SER A 249 -16.98 35.46 -11.84
CA SER A 249 -17.08 36.91 -11.64
C SER A 249 -17.23 37.28 -10.15
N ASP A 250 -17.48 38.55 -9.85
CA ASP A 250 -17.54 39.16 -8.52
C ASP A 250 -18.79 38.81 -7.69
N MET A 251 -19.46 37.68 -7.96
CA MET A 251 -20.68 37.25 -7.27
C MET A 251 -20.73 35.74 -7.04
N LEU A 252 -21.62 35.31 -6.12
CA LEU A 252 -21.91 33.90 -5.88
C LEU A 252 -22.31 33.20 -7.18
N ASN A 253 -21.65 32.09 -7.47
CA ASN A 253 -21.89 31.30 -8.66
C ASN A 253 -22.50 29.94 -8.30
N VAL A 254 -23.60 29.59 -8.97
CA VAL A 254 -24.28 28.29 -8.83
C VAL A 254 -24.46 27.67 -10.21
N SER A 255 -23.98 26.46 -10.38
CA SER A 255 -24.09 25.72 -11.64
C SER A 255 -24.30 24.23 -11.41
N LEU A 256 -24.91 23.57 -12.38
CA LEU A 256 -24.96 22.11 -12.44
C LEU A 256 -23.81 21.63 -13.33
N SER A 257 -22.96 20.75 -12.80
CA SER A 257 -21.95 20.04 -13.58
C SER A 257 -22.45 18.63 -13.83
N CYS A 258 -22.90 18.35 -15.04
CA CYS A 258 -23.52 17.08 -15.38
C CYS A 258 -22.55 16.21 -16.19
N GLU A 259 -22.03 15.17 -15.56
CA GLU A 259 -21.12 14.21 -16.17
C GLU A 259 -21.89 12.99 -16.71
N TYR A 260 -21.51 12.54 -17.89
CA TYR A 260 -22.15 11.38 -18.52
C TYR A 260 -21.23 10.72 -19.56
N MET A 261 -21.63 9.52 -19.97
CA MET A 261 -20.98 8.77 -21.03
C MET A 261 -21.96 8.44 -22.14
N THR A 262 -21.53 8.62 -23.38
CA THR A 262 -22.13 7.95 -24.54
C THR A 262 -21.34 6.68 -24.85
N LEU A 263 -21.87 5.80 -25.71
CA LEU A 263 -21.13 4.62 -26.15
C LEU A 263 -19.78 4.99 -26.82
N PRO A 264 -19.72 5.97 -27.75
CA PRO A 264 -18.44 6.46 -28.29
C PRO A 264 -17.48 6.99 -27.22
N ALA A 265 -17.99 7.77 -26.25
CA ALA A 265 -17.16 8.34 -25.19
C ALA A 265 -16.56 7.25 -24.28
N LEU A 266 -17.36 6.21 -23.97
CA LEU A 266 -16.91 5.04 -23.23
C LEU A 266 -15.85 4.24 -24.00
N MET A 267 -16.00 4.08 -25.31
CA MET A 267 -15.00 3.44 -26.15
C MET A 267 -13.69 4.24 -26.17
N LYS A 268 -13.76 5.57 -26.33
CA LYS A 268 -12.58 6.45 -26.30
C LYS A 268 -11.85 6.37 -24.96
N ALA A 269 -12.56 6.47 -23.84
CA ALA A 269 -11.96 6.38 -22.50
C ALA A 269 -11.31 5.00 -22.25
N ASN A 270 -11.93 3.91 -22.70
CA ASN A 270 -11.34 2.57 -22.58
C ASN A 270 -10.13 2.38 -23.51
N ALA A 271 -10.13 2.97 -24.70
CA ALA A 271 -8.97 2.95 -25.59
C ALA A 271 -7.79 3.74 -25.01
N LEU A 272 -8.05 4.90 -24.39
CA LEU A 272 -7.03 5.67 -23.65
C LEU A 272 -6.44 4.85 -22.49
N TYR A 273 -7.29 4.17 -21.72
CA TYR A 273 -6.85 3.27 -20.67
C TYR A 273 -5.90 2.18 -21.21
N MET A 274 -6.26 1.56 -22.35
CA MET A 274 -5.42 0.53 -22.97
C MET A 274 -4.11 1.10 -23.51
N ASN A 275 -4.13 2.28 -24.16
CA ASN A 275 -2.91 2.98 -24.58
C ASN A 275 -1.96 3.18 -23.39
N GLY A 276 -2.48 3.69 -22.28
CA GLY A 276 -1.69 3.91 -21.07
C GLY A 276 -1.07 2.62 -20.49
N LYS A 277 -1.81 1.51 -20.52
CA LYS A 277 -1.30 0.18 -20.13
C LYS A 277 -0.24 -0.34 -21.11
N LEU A 278 -0.49 -0.29 -22.41
CA LEU A 278 0.46 -0.76 -23.43
C LEU A 278 1.77 0.02 -23.38
N ARG A 279 1.69 1.36 -23.28
CA ARG A 279 2.88 2.23 -23.16
C ARG A 279 3.70 1.90 -21.92
N ARG A 280 3.07 1.78 -20.75
CA ARG A 280 3.78 1.54 -19.47
C ARG A 280 4.27 0.11 -19.30
N THR A 281 3.65 -0.87 -19.96
CA THR A 281 3.97 -2.30 -19.81
C THR A 281 4.93 -2.78 -20.89
N PHE A 282 4.77 -2.31 -22.13
CA PHE A 282 5.49 -2.80 -23.30
C PHE A 282 6.28 -1.72 -24.05
N GLY A 283 6.24 -0.46 -23.60
CA GLY A 283 6.92 0.65 -24.28
C GLY A 283 6.31 1.03 -25.62
N TYR A 284 5.11 0.54 -25.94
CA TYR A 284 4.46 0.81 -27.22
C TYR A 284 3.81 2.18 -27.23
N ASP A 285 4.35 3.07 -28.06
CA ASP A 285 3.71 4.32 -28.39
C ASP A 285 2.50 4.06 -29.30
N GLN A 286 1.37 4.66 -28.96
CA GLN A 286 0.11 4.47 -29.67
C GLN A 286 -0.54 5.82 -29.92
N PRO A 287 -1.09 6.06 -31.12
CA PRO A 287 -1.73 7.32 -31.43
C PRO A 287 -2.96 7.54 -30.54
N PHE A 288 -3.25 8.82 -30.28
CA PHE A 288 -4.42 9.24 -29.54
C PHE A 288 -5.71 8.79 -30.28
N PRO A 289 -6.66 8.14 -29.59
CA PRO A 289 -7.91 7.72 -30.21
C PRO A 289 -8.79 8.94 -30.51
N GLN A 290 -8.71 9.45 -31.74
CA GLN A 290 -9.54 10.57 -32.21
C GLN A 290 -10.95 10.13 -32.63
N SER A 291 -11.14 8.88 -33.04
CA SER A 291 -12.43 8.35 -33.50
C SER A 291 -12.66 6.87 -33.12
N ALA A 292 -13.90 6.42 -33.24
CA ALA A 292 -14.32 5.03 -32.98
C ALA A 292 -13.95 4.09 -34.16
N GLY A 293 -12.68 4.05 -34.53
CA GLY A 293 -12.17 3.11 -35.54
C GLY A 293 -12.03 1.66 -35.03
N PRO A 294 -11.78 0.68 -35.92
CA PRO A 294 -11.63 -0.73 -35.53
C PRO A 294 -10.59 -0.97 -34.44
N LEU A 295 -9.45 -0.27 -34.50
CA LEU A 295 -8.40 -0.37 -33.49
C LEU A 295 -8.85 0.18 -32.13
N THR A 296 -9.62 1.27 -32.11
CA THR A 296 -10.21 1.84 -30.89
C THR A 296 -11.18 0.85 -30.25
N LEU A 297 -11.99 0.15 -31.04
CA LEU A 297 -12.89 -0.89 -30.55
C LEU A 297 -12.14 -2.07 -29.93
N VAL A 298 -11.11 -2.58 -30.60
CA VAL A 298 -10.27 -3.66 -30.07
C VAL A 298 -9.66 -3.25 -28.74
N LYS A 299 -9.05 -2.06 -28.66
CA LYS A 299 -8.46 -1.52 -27.42
C LYS A 299 -9.50 -1.34 -26.33
N ALA A 300 -10.70 -0.86 -26.67
CA ALA A 300 -11.78 -0.68 -25.71
C ALA A 300 -12.27 -2.03 -25.14
N ALA A 301 -12.40 -3.05 -25.98
CA ALA A 301 -12.77 -4.40 -25.55
C ALA A 301 -11.68 -5.04 -24.67
N SER A 302 -10.41 -4.91 -25.06
CA SER A 302 -9.26 -5.36 -24.26
C SER A 302 -9.22 -4.67 -22.89
N ALA A 303 -9.47 -3.35 -22.85
CA ALA A 303 -9.55 -2.62 -21.59
C ALA A 303 -10.71 -3.11 -20.71
N GLN A 304 -11.89 -3.42 -21.25
CA GLN A 304 -12.99 -3.98 -20.46
C GLN A 304 -12.65 -5.37 -19.90
N ALA A 305 -12.07 -6.25 -20.72
CA ALA A 305 -11.63 -7.56 -20.27
C ALA A 305 -10.57 -7.43 -19.16
N LEU A 306 -9.60 -6.54 -19.35
CA LEU A 306 -8.56 -6.27 -18.37
C LEU A 306 -9.13 -5.69 -17.07
N LYS A 307 -10.10 -4.76 -17.14
CA LYS A 307 -10.75 -4.17 -15.95
C LYS A 307 -11.58 -5.19 -15.16
N LYS A 308 -12.10 -6.25 -15.80
CA LYS A 308 -12.77 -7.37 -15.10
C LYS A 308 -11.78 -8.26 -14.35
N ILE A 309 -10.59 -8.46 -14.91
CA ILE A 309 -9.54 -9.31 -14.33
C ILE A 309 -8.73 -8.55 -13.27
N GLN A 310 -8.44 -7.27 -13.54
CA GLN A 310 -7.71 -6.33 -12.69
C GLN A 310 -8.58 -5.07 -12.52
N PRO A 311 -9.40 -4.99 -11.45
CA PRO A 311 -10.18 -3.81 -11.16
C PRO A 311 -9.29 -2.55 -11.10
N VAL A 312 -9.78 -1.45 -11.66
CA VAL A 312 -9.08 -0.16 -11.53
C VAL A 312 -9.04 0.21 -10.05
N PRO A 313 -7.87 0.53 -9.47
CA PRO A 313 -7.78 0.95 -8.08
C PRO A 313 -8.78 2.07 -7.75
N GLY A 314 -9.31 2.06 -6.52
CA GLY A 314 -10.08 3.18 -5.99
C GLY A 314 -9.24 4.45 -6.02
N LYS A 315 -9.89 5.61 -6.23
CA LYS A 315 -9.22 6.90 -6.09
C LYS A 315 -8.87 7.06 -4.60
N SER A 316 -7.61 7.30 -4.26
CA SER A 316 -7.22 7.64 -2.89
C SER A 316 -7.91 8.95 -2.49
N PRO A 317 -8.46 9.07 -1.27
CA PRO A 317 -9.01 10.34 -0.80
C PRO A 317 -7.96 11.44 -0.90
N THR A 318 -8.31 12.60 -1.45
CA THR A 318 -7.45 13.78 -1.41
C THR A 318 -7.31 14.21 0.04
N PRO A 319 -6.09 14.34 0.59
CA PRO A 319 -5.89 14.73 1.99
C PRO A 319 -6.62 16.03 2.33
N LEU A 320 -7.18 16.11 3.53
CA LEU A 320 -7.75 17.35 4.06
C LEU A 320 -6.59 18.26 4.49
N THR A 321 -6.69 19.53 4.14
CA THR A 321 -5.67 20.56 4.36
C THR A 321 -6.17 21.70 5.23
N PHE A 322 -7.49 21.88 5.34
CA PHE A 322 -8.12 22.86 6.21
C PHE A 322 -9.52 22.41 6.62
N GLU A 323 -10.01 22.98 7.70
CA GLU A 323 -11.41 22.93 8.11
C GLU A 323 -12.03 24.33 7.97
N LEU A 324 -13.21 24.39 7.35
CA LEU A 324 -14.03 25.57 7.31
C LEU A 324 -14.87 25.63 8.59
N LYS A 325 -14.83 26.77 9.28
CA LYS A 325 -15.60 27.04 10.51
C LYS A 325 -16.60 28.19 10.28
N ALA A 326 -17.52 28.35 11.24
CA ALA A 326 -18.51 29.42 11.24
C ALA A 326 -17.87 30.82 11.04
N GLY A 327 -18.57 31.72 10.36
CA GLY A 327 -18.05 33.03 10.00
C GLY A 327 -17.02 33.04 8.86
N GLY A 328 -16.79 31.91 8.20
CA GLY A 328 -15.83 31.79 7.09
C GLY A 328 -14.37 31.65 7.54
N VAL A 329 -14.15 31.33 8.82
CA VAL A 329 -12.81 31.09 9.35
C VAL A 329 -12.24 29.82 8.76
N ILE A 330 -10.98 29.88 8.30
CA ILE A 330 -10.22 28.74 7.82
C ILE A 330 -9.25 28.33 8.91
N GLU A 331 -9.39 27.11 9.40
CA GLU A 331 -8.45 26.48 10.31
C GLU A 331 -7.60 25.51 9.50
N ASP A 332 -6.32 25.83 9.29
CA ASP A 332 -5.42 24.91 8.59
C ASP A 332 -5.27 23.64 9.43
N LEU A 333 -5.62 22.51 8.81
CA LEU A 333 -5.38 21.22 9.43
C LEU A 333 -3.91 20.89 9.23
N PRO A 334 -3.24 20.23 10.18
CA PRO A 334 -1.90 19.72 9.97
C PRO A 334 -1.95 18.78 8.77
N ILE A 335 -1.53 19.30 7.62
CA ILE A 335 -1.33 18.54 6.41
C ILE A 335 -0.32 17.46 6.81
N ALA A 336 -0.61 16.19 6.52
CA ALA A 336 0.46 15.21 6.37
C ALA A 336 1.32 15.75 5.22
N ALA A 337 2.30 16.57 5.58
CA ALA A 337 2.90 17.57 4.72
C ALA A 337 3.34 16.96 3.39
N ASP A 338 3.23 17.71 2.30
CA ASP A 338 4.13 17.46 1.17
C ASP A 338 5.56 17.48 1.76
N VAL A 339 6.22 16.32 1.70
CA VAL A 339 7.43 15.97 2.46
C VAL A 339 8.68 16.52 1.76
N ALA A 340 8.71 17.83 1.56
CA ALA A 340 9.91 18.57 1.22
C ALA A 340 10.15 19.59 2.32
N ASP A 341 11.27 19.44 3.02
CA ASP A 341 11.76 20.23 4.16
C ASP A 341 11.06 19.98 5.52
N ARG A 342 11.39 18.83 6.14
CA ARG A 342 11.41 18.76 7.61
C ARG A 342 12.66 19.47 8.11
N GLU A 343 12.53 20.75 8.44
CA GLU A 343 13.62 21.58 8.97
C GLU A 343 14.42 20.84 10.04
N GLY A 344 15.73 20.69 9.82
CA GLY A 344 16.69 20.19 10.80
C GLY A 344 17.21 18.76 10.60
N TYR A 345 16.66 17.96 9.69
CA TYR A 345 17.21 16.63 9.36
C TYR A 345 18.02 16.65 8.07
N ALA A 346 19.24 16.09 8.12
CA ALA A 346 20.09 15.82 6.96
C ALA A 346 20.18 14.31 6.73
N CYS A 347 20.16 13.88 5.47
CA CYS A 347 20.28 12.49 5.10
C CYS A 347 21.41 12.28 4.09
N THR A 348 22.19 11.22 4.32
CA THR A 348 23.20 10.76 3.37
C THR A 348 23.05 9.25 3.16
N VAL A 349 23.32 8.81 1.94
CA VAL A 349 23.32 7.39 1.57
C VAL A 349 24.72 7.03 1.13
N LYS A 350 25.34 6.09 1.83
CA LYS A 350 26.73 5.69 1.62
C LYS A 350 26.87 4.19 1.39
N ARG A 351 27.94 3.78 0.74
CA ARG A 351 28.47 2.42 0.83
C ARG A 351 29.17 2.22 2.18
N PHE A 352 29.37 0.97 2.59
CA PHE A 352 29.97 0.69 3.90
C PHE A 352 31.44 1.15 4.00
N ASP A 353 32.18 1.04 2.90
CA ASP A 353 33.58 1.47 2.76
C ASP A 353 33.74 3.00 2.77
N GLU A 354 32.67 3.75 2.53
CA GLU A 354 32.64 5.22 2.62
C GLU A 354 32.35 5.75 4.03
N LEU A 355 32.03 4.87 4.99
CA LEU A 355 31.75 5.28 6.36
C LEU A 355 33.05 5.68 7.09
N GLY A 356 32.99 6.81 7.79
CA GLY A 356 34.04 7.21 8.73
C GLY A 356 34.04 6.34 9.99
N GLU A 357 35.14 6.37 10.75
CA GLU A 357 35.21 5.67 12.03
C GLU A 357 34.18 6.20 13.04
N ASP A 358 33.97 7.52 13.07
CA ASP A 358 33.01 8.16 13.96
C ASP A 358 31.56 7.82 13.60
N GLU A 359 31.23 7.67 12.32
CA GLU A 359 29.90 7.24 11.88
C GLU A 359 29.61 5.82 12.37
N ARG A 360 30.57 4.89 12.23
CA ARG A 360 30.46 3.53 12.76
C ARG A 360 30.32 3.52 14.29
N LYS A 361 31.10 4.33 15.00
CA LYS A 361 31.01 4.46 16.47
C LYS A 361 29.66 5.03 16.90
N ASN A 362 29.15 6.06 16.22
CA ASN A 362 27.87 6.68 16.51
C ASN A 362 26.69 5.73 16.23
N TRP A 363 26.76 4.95 15.14
CA TRP A 363 25.81 3.88 14.89
C TRP A 363 25.86 2.83 16.01
N ALA A 364 27.03 2.33 16.40
CA ALA A 364 27.14 1.38 17.51
C ALA A 364 26.56 1.94 18.82
N ARG A 365 26.76 3.24 19.10
CA ARG A 365 26.13 3.93 20.24
C ARG A 365 24.61 3.95 20.14
N LEU A 366 24.03 4.21 18.96
CA LEU A 366 22.58 4.14 18.76
C LEU A 366 22.03 2.74 19.05
N CYS A 367 22.71 1.68 18.61
CA CYS A 367 22.31 0.31 18.93
C CYS A 367 22.33 0.02 20.44
N LEU A 368 23.32 0.58 21.15
CA LEU A 368 23.49 0.35 22.59
C LEU A 368 22.59 1.23 23.46
N ALA A 369 22.05 2.32 22.92
CA ALA A 369 21.17 3.23 23.65
C ALA A 369 19.78 2.64 23.93
N ASP A 370 19.37 1.60 23.19
CA ASP A 370 18.04 0.99 23.30
C ASP A 370 18.13 -0.54 23.15
N GLU A 371 17.58 -1.27 24.12
CA GLU A 371 17.55 -2.75 24.15
C GLU A 371 16.92 -3.37 22.90
N ARG A 372 15.99 -2.66 22.25
CA ARG A 372 15.38 -3.10 20.99
C ARG A 372 16.41 -3.27 19.89
N PHE A 373 17.46 -2.43 19.88
CA PHE A 373 18.49 -2.43 18.84
C PHE A 373 19.78 -3.16 19.22
N LYS A 374 19.89 -3.68 20.45
CA LYS A 374 21.00 -4.52 20.91
C LYS A 374 20.92 -5.93 20.32
N SER A 375 21.19 -6.04 19.02
CA SER A 375 21.28 -7.29 18.28
C SER A 375 22.55 -7.31 17.41
N PRO A 376 23.20 -8.47 17.22
CA PRO A 376 24.27 -8.60 16.23
C PRO A 376 23.83 -8.18 14.83
N LEU A 377 22.56 -8.41 14.47
CA LEU A 377 22.03 -8.17 13.12
C LEU A 377 21.79 -6.69 12.79
N LEU A 378 21.80 -5.82 13.80
CA LEU A 378 21.62 -4.37 13.64
C LEU A 378 22.95 -3.60 13.76
N ALA A 379 24.03 -4.31 14.10
CA ALA A 379 25.32 -3.70 14.33
C ALA A 379 26.03 -3.31 13.02
N PRO A 380 26.91 -2.29 13.06
CA PRO A 380 27.72 -1.92 11.91
C PRO A 380 28.58 -3.09 11.41
N ASP A 381 29.11 -3.93 12.30
CA ASP A 381 29.97 -5.06 11.95
C ASP A 381 29.26 -6.10 11.09
N PHE A 382 27.98 -6.38 11.38
CA PHE A 382 27.17 -7.28 10.56
C PHE A 382 26.95 -6.70 9.17
N THR A 383 26.58 -5.42 9.08
CA THR A 383 26.46 -4.75 7.77
C THR A 383 27.78 -4.76 7.01
N GLY A 384 28.90 -4.56 7.70
CA GLY A 384 30.24 -4.67 7.13
C GLY A 384 30.51 -6.06 6.55
N LEU A 385 30.20 -7.11 7.31
CA LEU A 385 30.30 -8.49 6.85
C LEU A 385 29.47 -8.74 5.60
N ILE A 386 28.21 -8.32 5.59
CA ILE A 386 27.35 -8.47 4.39
C ILE A 386 27.91 -7.67 3.21
N SER A 387 28.34 -6.43 3.42
CA SER A 387 28.90 -5.56 2.36
C SER A 387 30.20 -6.11 1.74
N SER A 388 30.94 -6.94 2.47
CA SER A 388 32.16 -7.59 1.95
C SER A 388 31.88 -8.61 0.85
N VAL A 389 30.66 -9.15 0.81
CA VAL A 389 30.22 -10.16 -0.18
C VAL A 389 29.04 -9.70 -1.04
N ARG A 390 28.55 -8.48 -0.83
CA ARG A 390 27.39 -7.89 -1.50
C ARG A 390 27.63 -6.44 -1.87
N ASP A 391 27.54 -6.12 -3.16
CA ASP A 391 27.72 -4.77 -3.71
C ASP A 391 26.46 -3.88 -3.63
N ASP A 392 25.32 -4.50 -3.38
CA ASP A 392 24.01 -3.86 -3.31
C ASP A 392 23.67 -3.30 -1.92
N VAL A 393 24.62 -3.27 -0.99
CA VAL A 393 24.41 -2.72 0.36
C VAL A 393 24.57 -1.20 0.36
N ARG A 394 23.61 -0.50 0.95
CA ARG A 394 23.63 0.96 1.20
C ARG A 394 23.26 1.25 2.65
N ILE A 395 23.84 2.30 3.20
CA ILE A 395 23.62 2.74 4.58
C ILE A 395 23.02 4.13 4.51
N VAL A 396 21.76 4.23 4.88
CA VAL A 396 21.07 5.50 5.05
C VAL A 396 21.42 6.04 6.44
N LEU A 397 21.99 7.24 6.50
CA LEU A 397 22.35 7.94 7.73
C LEU A 397 21.53 9.21 7.82
N VAL A 398 20.76 9.36 8.89
CA VAL A 398 19.97 10.56 9.16
C VAL A 398 20.55 11.24 10.39
N SER A 399 20.88 12.53 10.25
CA SER A 399 21.41 13.37 11.31
C SER A 399 20.49 14.55 11.59
N ARG A 400 20.48 15.04 12.83
CA ARG A 400 19.86 16.30 13.22
C ARG A 400 20.97 17.23 13.73
N GLY A 401 21.30 18.26 12.96
CA GLY A 401 22.59 18.96 13.11
C GLY A 401 23.75 17.97 12.94
N ASP A 402 24.72 18.01 13.85
CA ASP A 402 25.91 17.13 13.83
C ASP A 402 25.67 15.74 14.45
N ARG A 403 24.47 15.47 14.97
CA ARG A 403 24.17 14.23 15.69
C ARG A 403 23.48 13.22 14.80
N LEU A 404 24.04 12.01 14.71
CA LEU A 404 23.38 10.87 14.07
C LEU A 404 22.18 10.42 14.90
N VAL A 405 21.00 10.39 14.29
CA VAL A 405 19.72 10.11 14.97
C VAL A 405 18.97 8.91 14.40
N ALA A 406 19.26 8.52 13.15
CA ALA A 406 18.81 7.24 12.61
C ALA A 406 19.81 6.61 11.62
N VAL A 407 19.84 5.28 11.59
CA VAL A 407 20.59 4.49 10.61
C VAL A 407 19.68 3.42 10.02
N MET A 408 19.66 3.28 8.70
CA MET A 408 18.89 2.24 8.02
C MET A 408 19.76 1.55 6.95
N PRO A 409 20.38 0.42 7.28
CA PRO A 409 21.14 -0.39 6.33
C PRO A 409 20.22 -1.23 5.47
N VAL A 410 20.44 -1.22 4.16
CA VAL A 410 19.52 -1.83 3.18
C VAL A 410 20.26 -2.50 2.02
N HIS A 411 19.63 -3.53 1.45
CA HIS A 411 19.90 -3.95 0.07
C HIS A 411 19.11 -3.08 -0.91
N GLU A 412 19.82 -2.31 -1.73
CA GLU A 412 19.27 -1.49 -2.80
C GLU A 412 18.94 -2.34 -4.04
N ARG A 413 17.72 -2.22 -4.53
CA ARG A 413 17.23 -2.92 -5.72
C ARG A 413 16.67 -1.92 -6.74
N ARG A 414 16.58 -2.37 -7.99
CA ARG A 414 16.06 -1.55 -9.10
C ARG A 414 14.68 -0.97 -8.78
N GLY A 415 14.45 0.26 -9.25
CA GLY A 415 13.18 0.95 -9.06
C GLY A 415 12.99 1.54 -7.65
N GLY A 416 14.07 1.77 -6.91
CA GLY A 416 14.03 2.38 -5.57
C GLY A 416 13.41 1.46 -4.51
N LEU A 417 13.48 0.14 -4.71
CA LEU A 417 13.13 -0.84 -3.69
C LEU A 417 14.32 -1.06 -2.78
N VAL A 418 14.10 -0.98 -1.49
CA VAL A 418 15.06 -1.36 -0.47
C VAL A 418 14.49 -2.48 0.40
N ARG A 419 15.39 -3.36 0.85
CA ARG A 419 15.11 -4.46 1.77
C ARG A 419 16.10 -4.44 2.93
N PRO A 420 15.79 -5.04 4.09
CA PRO A 420 16.76 -5.22 5.16
C PRO A 420 18.08 -5.80 4.69
N VAL A 421 19.20 -5.26 5.17
CA VAL A 421 20.51 -5.86 4.95
C VAL A 421 20.58 -7.26 5.58
N GLY A 422 21.27 -8.19 4.92
CA GLY A 422 21.52 -9.53 5.45
C GLY A 422 20.38 -10.53 5.22
N ALA A 423 19.33 -10.15 4.48
CA ALA A 423 18.26 -11.07 4.12
C ALA A 423 18.81 -12.32 3.38
N PRO A 424 18.37 -13.55 3.72
CA PRO A 424 17.26 -13.87 4.63
C PRO A 424 17.64 -13.97 6.12
N PHE A 425 18.91 -13.79 6.50
CA PHE A 425 19.42 -13.90 7.88
C PHE A 425 19.17 -12.65 8.74
N CYS A 426 18.13 -11.88 8.41
CA CYS A 426 17.76 -10.62 9.05
C CYS A 426 16.48 -10.77 9.86
N ASP A 427 16.45 -11.70 10.83
CA ASP A 427 15.27 -11.97 11.67
C ASP A 427 14.84 -10.76 12.52
N ILE A 428 15.69 -9.75 12.60
CA ILE A 428 15.42 -8.44 13.18
C ILE A 428 16.00 -7.40 12.21
N SER A 429 15.21 -6.39 11.85
CA SER A 429 15.59 -5.35 10.89
C SER A 429 14.88 -4.02 11.17
N GLY A 430 14.99 -3.06 10.24
CA GLY A 430 14.34 -1.76 10.32
C GLY A 430 15.33 -0.63 10.57
N PRO A 431 14.85 0.63 10.61
CA PRO A 431 15.68 1.75 10.98
C PRO A 431 16.03 1.68 12.49
N ILE A 432 17.28 1.94 12.80
CA ILE A 432 17.80 2.08 14.16
C ILE A 432 17.69 3.55 14.51
N ILE A 433 16.76 3.89 15.39
CA ILE A 433 16.32 5.28 15.60
C ILE A 433 16.50 5.69 17.06
N SER A 434 17.05 6.88 17.30
CA SER A 434 17.13 7.46 18.66
C SER A 434 15.76 7.90 19.17
N SER A 435 15.54 7.91 20.49
CA SER A 435 14.29 8.37 21.11
C SER A 435 13.89 9.81 20.76
N GLU A 436 14.82 10.64 20.30
CA GLU A 436 14.60 12.03 19.90
C GLU A 436 14.24 12.20 18.41
N CYS A 437 14.29 11.12 17.64
CA CYS A 437 13.96 11.14 16.23
C CYS A 437 12.48 10.80 16.03
N ASP A 438 11.77 11.72 15.40
CA ASP A 438 10.35 11.66 15.10
C ASP A 438 10.05 11.18 13.67
N LEU A 439 11.07 10.68 12.97
CA LEU A 439 10.92 10.15 11.61
C LEU A 439 10.36 8.72 11.61
N GLY A 440 9.32 8.50 10.80
CA GLY A 440 8.84 7.17 10.43
C GLY A 440 9.62 6.56 9.26
N ILE A 441 9.31 5.33 8.89
CA ILE A 441 10.00 4.64 7.79
C ILE A 441 9.79 5.37 6.46
N ALA A 442 8.58 5.87 6.21
CA ALA A 442 8.27 6.62 4.99
C ALA A 442 9.13 7.87 4.84
N ASP A 443 9.40 8.57 5.95
CA ASP A 443 10.20 9.79 5.99
C ASP A 443 11.67 9.51 5.71
N ILE A 444 12.20 8.41 6.27
CA ILE A 444 13.57 7.99 6.00
C ILE A 444 13.74 7.61 4.52
N LEU A 445 12.74 6.93 3.92
CA LEU A 445 12.75 6.65 2.47
C LEU A 445 12.65 7.92 1.64
N GLU A 446 11.93 8.93 2.13
CA GLU A 446 11.86 10.25 1.51
C GLU A 446 13.24 10.86 1.38
N LEU A 447 13.88 11.07 2.53
CA LEU A 447 15.15 11.73 2.66
C LEU A 447 16.26 10.96 1.94
N ALA A 448 16.16 9.63 1.87
CA ALA A 448 17.11 8.77 1.17
C ALA A 448 16.88 8.64 -0.34
N GLY A 449 15.78 9.19 -0.88
CA GLY A 449 15.43 9.06 -2.30
C GLY A 449 14.92 7.67 -2.70
N TYR A 450 14.53 6.83 -1.75
CA TYR A 450 13.96 5.50 -2.01
C TYR A 450 12.45 5.54 -2.15
N SER A 451 11.87 4.54 -2.83
CA SER A 451 10.44 4.51 -3.17
C SER A 451 9.66 3.43 -2.44
N VAL A 452 10.32 2.34 -2.04
CA VAL A 452 9.66 1.18 -1.42
C VAL A 452 10.57 0.57 -0.37
N PHE A 453 10.02 0.25 0.81
CA PHE A 453 10.65 -0.63 1.79
C PHE A 453 9.75 -1.83 2.07
N ARG A 454 10.35 -3.02 2.11
CA ARG A 454 9.66 -4.25 2.49
C ARG A 454 10.51 -5.06 3.46
N SER A 455 9.93 -5.42 4.60
CA SER A 455 10.53 -6.30 5.60
C SER A 455 9.45 -7.15 6.26
N SER A 456 9.77 -8.40 6.60
CA SER A 456 8.90 -9.25 7.42
C SER A 456 9.20 -9.17 8.92
N THR A 457 10.26 -8.45 9.31
CA THR A 457 10.85 -8.50 10.65
C THR A 457 11.34 -7.12 11.11
N ALA A 458 10.69 -6.05 10.67
CA ALA A 458 11.12 -4.70 11.00
C ALA A 458 10.70 -4.31 12.42
N ILE A 459 11.60 -3.66 13.15
CA ILE A 459 11.26 -2.85 14.31
C ILE A 459 10.70 -1.53 13.77
N VAL A 460 9.50 -1.18 14.22
CA VAL A 460 8.78 0.02 13.75
C VAL A 460 8.96 1.15 14.79
N PRO A 461 9.20 2.39 14.35
CA PRO A 461 9.26 3.54 15.26
C PRO A 461 7.93 3.77 15.98
N ALA A 462 7.99 4.29 17.21
CA ALA A 462 6.77 4.60 17.97
C ALA A 462 5.96 5.70 17.24
N GLY A 463 4.67 5.47 16.99
CA GLY A 463 3.78 6.42 16.32
C GLY A 463 3.61 6.21 14.80
N ASP A 464 4.32 5.28 14.18
CA ASP A 464 4.18 4.93 12.75
C ASP A 464 2.98 3.98 12.54
N GLY A 465 1.76 4.50 12.75
CA GLY A 465 0.51 3.73 12.75
C GLY A 465 -0.01 3.29 11.36
N GLY A 466 0.80 3.41 10.29
CA GLY A 466 0.32 3.28 8.91
C GLY A 466 0.95 2.19 8.05
N ALA A 467 2.01 1.52 8.52
CA ALA A 467 2.88 0.73 7.64
C ALA A 467 2.93 -0.79 7.92
N THR A 468 2.17 -1.29 8.90
CA THR A 468 2.26 -2.69 9.38
C THR A 468 1.12 -3.57 8.86
N ASN A 469 1.45 -4.71 8.27
CA ASN A 469 0.48 -5.72 7.82
C ASN A 469 0.16 -6.78 8.88
N SER A 470 1.12 -7.11 9.73
CA SER A 470 1.00 -8.04 10.86
C SER A 470 2.17 -7.87 11.83
N GLU A 471 1.99 -8.31 13.07
CA GLU A 471 3.04 -8.36 14.09
C GLU A 471 3.37 -9.81 14.46
N GLU A 472 4.62 -10.05 14.86
CA GLU A 472 5.09 -11.33 15.35
C GLU A 472 6.06 -11.13 16.52
N GLU A 473 6.05 -12.04 17.49
CA GLU A 473 7.00 -12.03 18.59
C GLU A 473 8.27 -12.81 18.23
N SER A 474 9.42 -12.20 18.52
CA SER A 474 10.71 -12.89 18.58
C SER A 474 10.93 -13.47 19.98
N PHE A 475 11.55 -14.64 20.05
CA PHE A 475 11.82 -15.35 21.29
C PHE A 475 13.32 -15.42 21.56
N ALA A 476 13.72 -15.21 22.81
CA ALA A 476 15.10 -15.44 23.22
C ALA A 476 15.18 -15.97 24.65
N ILE A 477 16.28 -16.67 24.92
CA ILE A 477 16.73 -16.97 26.27
C ILE A 477 17.42 -15.71 26.78
N ARG A 478 16.85 -15.05 27.78
CA ARG A 478 17.38 -13.82 28.37
C ARG A 478 17.60 -14.05 29.86
N LEU A 479 18.86 -14.08 30.28
CA LEU A 479 19.19 -14.33 31.70
C LEU A 479 18.77 -13.16 32.60
N GLY A 480 18.82 -11.92 32.09
CA GLY A 480 18.63 -10.73 32.92
C GLY A 480 19.72 -10.67 33.99
N ASP A 481 19.31 -10.53 35.24
CA ASP A 481 20.22 -10.52 36.41
C ASP A 481 20.42 -11.91 37.03
N LEU A 482 19.86 -12.97 36.43
CA LEU A 482 19.96 -14.34 36.95
C LEU A 482 21.23 -15.04 36.45
N SER A 483 21.84 -15.85 37.32
CA SER A 483 22.80 -16.88 36.91
C SER A 483 22.12 -17.94 36.02
N PRO A 484 22.85 -18.63 35.12
CA PRO A 484 22.34 -19.79 34.37
C PRO A 484 21.54 -20.80 35.19
N GLU A 485 22.03 -21.17 36.38
CA GLU A 485 21.40 -22.15 37.28
C GLU A 485 20.05 -21.65 37.78
N ALA A 486 20.01 -20.41 38.28
CA ALA A 486 18.78 -19.77 38.72
C ALA A 486 17.76 -19.66 37.57
N TYR A 487 18.20 -19.29 36.37
CA TYR A 487 17.33 -19.24 35.20
C TYR A 487 16.74 -20.62 34.87
N LEU A 488 17.58 -21.66 34.80
CA LEU A 488 17.11 -23.04 34.57
C LEU A 488 16.17 -23.53 35.67
N GLU A 489 16.40 -23.13 36.92
CA GLU A 489 15.53 -23.47 38.04
C GLU A 489 14.14 -22.85 37.89
N THR A 490 14.03 -21.58 37.46
CA THR A 490 12.72 -20.97 37.18
C THR A 490 11.96 -21.71 36.09
N ARG A 491 12.64 -22.12 35.01
CA ARG A 491 12.07 -22.94 33.93
C ARG A 491 11.69 -24.34 34.40
N ARG A 492 12.53 -24.97 35.24
CA ARG A 492 12.28 -26.29 35.82
C ARG A 492 11.03 -26.27 36.71
N ALA A 493 10.84 -25.23 37.52
CA ALA A 493 9.66 -25.07 38.36
C ALA A 493 8.37 -25.02 37.53
N GLN A 494 8.39 -24.36 36.36
CA GLN A 494 7.26 -24.27 35.43
C GLN A 494 7.04 -25.57 34.61
N HIS A 495 8.11 -26.33 34.35
CA HIS A 495 8.09 -27.45 33.40
C HIS A 495 8.79 -28.72 33.92
N ALA A 496 8.54 -29.11 35.17
CA ALA A 496 9.27 -30.17 35.88
C ALA A 496 9.33 -31.52 35.12
N LYS A 497 8.21 -31.97 34.52
CA LYS A 497 8.17 -33.24 33.73
C LYS A 497 9.15 -33.18 32.55
N ARG A 498 9.25 -32.03 31.88
CA ARG A 498 10.10 -31.86 30.70
C ARG A 498 11.59 -31.83 31.09
N PHE A 499 11.95 -31.13 32.16
CA PHE A 499 13.33 -31.12 32.67
C PHE A 499 13.79 -32.49 33.20
N LYS A 500 12.89 -33.27 33.82
CA LYS A 500 13.16 -34.68 34.14
C LYS A 500 13.46 -35.50 32.89
N ASN A 501 12.72 -35.25 31.81
CA ASN A 501 12.94 -35.90 30.53
C ASN A 501 14.29 -35.52 29.90
N PHE A 502 14.72 -34.26 29.96
CA PHE A 502 16.03 -33.83 29.45
C PHE A 502 17.17 -34.59 30.13
N ARG A 503 17.17 -34.65 31.47
CA ARG A 503 18.16 -35.42 32.23
C ARG A 503 18.16 -36.90 31.85
N ARG A 504 16.96 -37.50 31.70
CA ARG A 504 16.81 -38.89 31.25
C ARG A 504 17.43 -39.12 29.87
N LEU A 505 17.19 -38.21 28.91
CA LEU A 505 17.72 -38.31 27.55
C LEU A 505 19.24 -38.16 27.52
N ILE A 506 19.80 -37.23 28.30
CA ILE A 506 21.27 -37.08 28.47
C ILE A 506 21.87 -38.36 29.04
N SER A 507 21.32 -38.91 30.13
CA SER A 507 21.82 -40.16 30.71
C SER A 507 21.69 -41.36 29.76
N LYS A 508 20.62 -41.40 28.95
CA LYS A 508 20.41 -42.43 27.92
C LYS A 508 21.47 -42.32 26.83
N LEU A 509 21.69 -41.12 26.32
CA LEU A 509 22.67 -40.82 25.28
C LEU A 509 24.09 -41.17 25.75
N ASN A 510 24.47 -40.74 26.96
CA ASN A 510 25.77 -41.04 27.57
C ASN A 510 26.03 -42.55 27.69
N ARG A 511 25.01 -43.32 28.10
CA ARG A 511 25.14 -44.77 28.26
C ARG A 511 25.23 -45.52 26.92
N GLU A 512 24.49 -45.07 25.91
CA GLU A 512 24.31 -45.83 24.66
C GLU A 512 25.24 -45.39 23.54
N LYS A 513 25.74 -44.15 23.56
CA LYS A 513 26.50 -43.55 22.46
C LYS A 513 27.88 -43.04 22.86
N GLY A 514 28.08 -42.64 24.11
CA GLY A 514 29.34 -42.07 24.60
C GLY A 514 29.11 -40.74 25.32
N GLU A 515 30.16 -40.21 25.97
CA GLU A 515 30.05 -38.99 26.78
C GLU A 515 29.71 -37.76 25.92
N LEU A 516 28.65 -37.07 26.32
CA LEU A 516 28.20 -35.85 25.67
C LEU A 516 29.06 -34.65 26.08
N GLU A 517 29.78 -34.08 25.12
CA GLU A 517 30.57 -32.87 25.25
C GLU A 517 29.81 -31.66 24.67
N PHE A 518 29.87 -30.50 25.34
CA PHE A 518 29.39 -29.23 24.80
C PHE A 518 30.59 -28.37 24.42
N VAL A 519 30.65 -27.96 23.15
CA VAL A 519 31.72 -27.12 22.61
C VAL A 519 31.15 -25.83 22.02
N TRP A 520 31.90 -24.74 22.09
CA TRP A 520 31.49 -23.44 21.59
C TRP A 520 32.68 -22.61 21.12
N GLY A 521 32.43 -21.56 20.33
CA GLY A 521 33.47 -20.63 19.88
C GLY A 521 33.55 -20.53 18.37
N ALA A 522 34.78 -20.53 17.85
CA ALA A 522 35.04 -20.49 16.42
C ALA A 522 34.60 -21.81 15.75
N PRO A 523 33.90 -21.77 14.62
CA PRO A 523 33.48 -22.97 13.91
C PRO A 523 34.68 -23.69 13.25
N SER A 524 34.68 -25.02 13.29
CA SER A 524 35.55 -25.82 12.43
C SER A 524 34.88 -26.09 11.07
N GLN A 525 35.67 -26.22 10.01
CA GLN A 525 35.12 -26.51 8.68
C GLN A 525 34.35 -27.84 8.67
N THR A 526 34.87 -28.86 9.35
CA THR A 526 34.22 -30.18 9.45
C THR A 526 32.86 -30.10 10.13
N ASP A 527 32.74 -29.35 11.22
CA ASP A 527 31.46 -29.19 11.92
C ASP A 527 30.44 -28.42 11.06
N LEU A 528 30.88 -27.40 10.31
CA LEU A 528 30.01 -26.66 9.39
C LEU A 528 29.55 -27.54 8.22
N ASP A 529 30.43 -28.36 7.65
CA ASP A 529 30.08 -29.25 6.55
C ASP A 529 29.02 -30.28 6.98
N ASP A 530 29.17 -30.85 8.18
CA ASP A 530 28.17 -31.75 8.77
C ASP A 530 26.84 -31.04 9.03
N LEU A 531 26.89 -29.86 9.67
CA LEU A 531 25.72 -29.06 9.97
C LEU A 531 24.95 -28.64 8.71
N TYR A 532 25.66 -28.15 7.69
CA TYR A 532 25.05 -27.75 6.41
C TYR A 532 24.49 -28.95 5.66
N ARG A 533 25.15 -30.12 5.72
CA ARG A 533 24.62 -31.36 5.13
C ARG A 533 23.28 -31.74 5.77
N TRP A 534 23.19 -31.78 7.10
CA TRP A 534 21.93 -32.09 7.77
C TRP A 534 20.85 -31.06 7.49
N LYS A 535 21.21 -29.76 7.50
CA LYS A 535 20.24 -28.70 7.23
C LYS A 535 19.75 -28.72 5.79
N SER A 536 20.64 -28.97 4.83
CA SER A 536 20.30 -29.15 3.42
C SER A 536 19.32 -30.30 3.24
N GLN A 537 19.58 -31.45 3.87
CA GLN A 537 18.67 -32.59 3.85
C GLN A 537 17.29 -32.23 4.41
N GLN A 538 17.24 -31.54 5.56
CA GLN A 538 15.99 -31.06 6.15
C GLN A 538 15.21 -30.16 5.19
N PHE A 539 15.86 -29.17 4.58
CA PHE A 539 15.20 -28.28 3.61
C PHE A 539 14.64 -29.05 2.40
N GLN A 540 15.38 -30.04 1.91
CA GLN A 540 14.98 -30.88 0.79
C GLN A 540 13.78 -31.79 1.12
N ASP A 541 13.69 -32.29 2.34
CA ASP A 541 12.60 -33.15 2.82
C ASP A 541 11.32 -32.33 3.06
N GLU A 542 11.44 -31.12 3.59
CA GLU A 542 10.32 -30.19 3.81
C GLU A 542 9.89 -29.44 2.53
N GLY A 543 10.64 -29.60 1.44
CA GLY A 543 10.40 -28.90 0.17
C GLY A 543 10.51 -27.38 0.32
N LEU A 544 11.48 -26.92 1.12
CA LEU A 544 11.84 -25.53 1.35
C LEU A 544 13.06 -25.15 0.50
N LEU A 545 13.28 -23.84 0.35
CA LEU A 545 14.47 -23.33 -0.31
C LEU A 545 15.70 -23.59 0.57
N ASP A 546 16.72 -24.22 -0.01
CA ASP A 546 17.93 -24.57 0.73
C ASP A 546 18.88 -23.37 0.87
N LEU A 547 18.80 -22.72 2.03
CA LEU A 547 19.63 -21.55 2.35
C LEU A 547 21.12 -21.88 2.49
N THR A 548 21.49 -23.15 2.69
CA THR A 548 22.90 -23.56 2.79
C THR A 548 23.58 -23.72 1.43
N ARG A 549 22.80 -23.67 0.34
CA ARG A 549 23.26 -23.86 -1.04
C ARG A 549 22.96 -22.66 -1.94
N ALA A 550 21.94 -21.86 -1.62
CA ALA A 550 21.57 -20.71 -2.44
C ALA A 550 22.68 -19.64 -2.45
N ASP A 551 23.08 -19.17 -3.64
CA ASP A 551 24.30 -18.37 -3.85
C ASP A 551 24.51 -17.24 -2.83
N ASN A 552 23.51 -16.36 -2.67
CA ASN A 552 23.66 -15.18 -1.80
C ASN A 552 23.68 -15.57 -0.32
N SER A 553 22.89 -16.58 0.05
CA SER A 553 22.83 -17.07 1.43
C SER A 553 24.11 -17.78 1.82
N ARG A 554 24.66 -18.61 0.92
CA ARG A 554 25.91 -19.31 1.13
C ARG A 554 27.09 -18.34 1.27
N LEU A 555 27.13 -17.27 0.47
CA LEU A 555 28.14 -16.22 0.61
C LEU A 555 28.16 -15.59 2.01
N VAL A 556 26.99 -15.33 2.61
CA VAL A 556 26.89 -14.76 3.95
C VAL A 556 27.36 -15.76 5.03
N LEU A 557 26.96 -17.03 4.89
CA LEU A 557 27.40 -18.10 5.79
C LEU A 557 28.92 -18.30 5.75
N ASP A 558 29.50 -18.33 4.55
CA ASP A 558 30.95 -18.48 4.36
C ASP A 558 31.72 -17.24 4.87
N ALA A 559 31.17 -16.04 4.69
CA ALA A 559 31.75 -14.81 5.25
C ALA A 559 31.75 -14.83 6.80
N ALA A 560 30.68 -15.31 7.43
CA ALA A 560 30.63 -15.49 8.88
C ALA A 560 31.60 -16.57 9.36
N ALA A 561 31.69 -17.70 8.65
CA ALA A 561 32.64 -18.77 8.99
C ALA A 561 34.10 -18.31 8.86
N SER A 562 34.40 -17.48 7.86
CA SER A 562 35.75 -16.95 7.60
C SER A 562 36.13 -15.78 8.51
N ASN A 563 35.17 -15.24 9.29
CA ASN A 563 35.39 -14.20 10.27
C ASN A 563 34.89 -14.67 11.65
N PRO A 564 35.58 -15.64 12.28
CA PRO A 564 35.15 -16.21 13.54
C PRO A 564 35.20 -15.17 14.68
N TRP A 565 34.25 -15.27 15.60
CA TRP A 565 34.23 -14.43 16.78
C TRP A 565 35.47 -14.67 17.65
N SER A 566 36.09 -13.59 18.11
CA SER A 566 37.16 -13.59 19.11
C SER A 566 36.94 -12.49 20.14
N ALA A 567 37.64 -12.58 21.29
CA ALA A 567 37.63 -11.53 22.30
C ALA A 567 38.15 -10.18 21.76
N ASP A 568 39.04 -10.21 20.76
CA ASP A 568 39.63 -9.01 20.15
C ASP A 568 38.66 -8.32 19.19
N ASN A 569 38.06 -9.10 18.27
CA ASN A 569 37.16 -8.56 17.25
C ASN A 569 35.76 -8.25 17.80
N ARG A 570 35.33 -8.97 18.85
CA ARG A 570 34.02 -8.84 19.53
C ARG A 570 32.80 -8.97 18.60
N PHE A 571 33.00 -9.45 17.38
CA PHE A 571 32.00 -9.81 16.40
C PHE A 571 32.54 -10.96 15.53
N GLY A 572 31.66 -11.84 15.06
CA GLY A 572 32.02 -12.86 14.08
C GLY A 572 31.12 -14.09 14.12
N GLY A 573 31.43 -15.05 13.26
CA GLY A 573 30.82 -16.37 13.24
C GLY A 573 31.06 -17.12 14.55
N PHE A 574 30.01 -17.72 15.09
CA PHE A 574 30.05 -18.42 16.38
C PHE A 574 29.23 -19.70 16.28
N ILE A 575 29.75 -20.77 16.89
CA ILE A 575 29.07 -22.07 16.97
C ILE A 575 28.84 -22.46 18.42
N THR A 576 27.71 -23.12 18.69
CA THR A 576 27.51 -23.97 19.87
C THR A 576 27.16 -25.37 19.37
N ALA A 577 27.76 -26.39 19.97
CA ALA A 577 27.67 -27.74 19.45
C ALA A 577 27.72 -28.78 20.56
N LEU A 578 27.05 -29.90 20.30
CA LEU A 578 27.16 -31.13 21.06
C LEU A 578 28.01 -32.12 20.27
N LYS A 579 28.93 -32.80 20.97
CA LYS A 579 29.80 -33.83 20.40
C LYS A 579 29.81 -35.09 21.24
N ILE A 580 30.07 -36.22 20.59
CA ILE A 580 30.36 -37.52 21.22
C ILE A 580 31.60 -38.08 20.50
N ASP A 581 32.64 -38.41 21.27
CA ASP A 581 33.92 -38.90 20.74
C ASP A 581 34.48 -38.01 19.61
N GLY A 582 34.37 -36.69 19.78
CA GLY A 582 34.79 -35.68 18.81
C GLY A 582 33.88 -35.51 17.57
N LYS A 583 32.86 -36.35 17.40
CA LYS A 583 31.90 -36.26 16.30
C LYS A 583 30.74 -35.34 16.64
N LEU A 584 30.36 -34.48 15.71
CA LEU A 584 29.22 -33.59 15.87
C LEU A 584 27.91 -34.38 15.95
N ILE A 585 27.01 -33.98 16.85
CA ILE A 585 25.65 -34.56 16.92
C ILE A 585 24.55 -33.50 16.79
N ALA A 586 24.81 -32.25 17.18
CA ALA A 586 23.91 -31.11 17.00
C ALA A 586 24.70 -29.82 17.07
N ALA A 587 24.34 -28.82 16.26
CA ALA A 587 24.95 -27.51 16.33
C ALA A 587 23.99 -26.37 15.97
N HIS A 588 24.29 -25.22 16.54
CA HIS A 588 23.79 -23.92 16.13
C HIS A 588 24.96 -23.07 15.62
N PHE A 589 24.84 -22.55 14.41
CA PHE A 589 25.81 -21.63 13.81
C PHE A 589 25.15 -20.32 13.41
N GLY A 590 25.83 -19.19 13.67
CA GLY A 590 25.38 -17.86 13.31
C GLY A 590 26.40 -16.81 13.73
N VAL A 591 25.94 -15.64 14.17
CA VAL A 591 26.82 -14.52 14.55
C VAL A 591 26.64 -14.09 16.00
N ARG A 592 27.72 -13.57 16.59
CA ARG A 592 27.75 -13.10 17.96
C ARG A 592 28.21 -11.66 18.05
N LYS A 593 27.54 -10.86 18.88
CA LYS A 593 27.93 -9.49 19.30
C LYS A 593 27.18 -9.07 20.56
N TYR A 594 27.72 -8.12 21.32
CA TYR A 594 27.02 -7.49 22.46
C TYR A 594 26.51 -8.47 23.54
N GLY A 595 27.23 -9.58 23.78
CA GLY A 595 26.75 -10.62 24.69
C GLY A 595 25.51 -11.39 24.17
N CYS A 596 25.18 -11.24 22.88
CA CYS A 596 24.08 -11.90 22.21
C CYS A 596 24.61 -12.85 21.14
N PHE A 597 24.12 -14.09 21.11
CA PHE A 597 24.32 -15.02 20.02
C PHE A 597 23.03 -15.18 19.21
N HIS A 598 23.13 -14.99 17.89
CA HIS A 598 22.02 -15.12 16.94
C HIS A 598 22.30 -16.29 15.99
N PRO A 599 21.78 -17.50 16.27
CA PRO A 599 21.95 -18.65 15.40
C PRO A 599 21.07 -18.53 14.14
N TRP A 600 21.62 -18.89 12.99
CA TRP A 600 20.90 -18.94 11.71
C TRP A 600 20.66 -20.38 11.25
N VAL A 601 21.64 -21.25 11.47
CA VAL A 601 21.59 -22.65 11.07
C VAL A 601 21.54 -23.51 12.32
N SER A 602 20.44 -24.26 12.45
CA SER A 602 20.23 -25.25 13.50
C SER A 602 19.83 -26.58 12.86
N ALA A 603 20.61 -27.61 13.13
CA ALA A 603 20.31 -28.99 12.77
C ALA A 603 21.08 -29.97 13.67
N PHE A 604 20.74 -31.25 13.54
CA PHE A 604 21.31 -32.35 14.30
C PHE A 604 21.41 -33.60 13.44
N ASP A 605 22.18 -34.57 13.91
CA ASP A 605 22.31 -35.88 13.28
C ASP A 605 20.96 -36.62 13.29
N PRO A 606 20.34 -36.87 12.11
CA PRO A 606 19.06 -37.56 12.03
C PRO A 606 19.04 -38.93 12.71
N GLU A 607 20.17 -39.63 12.77
CA GLU A 607 20.29 -40.95 13.42
C GLU A 607 20.10 -40.87 14.95
N LEU A 608 20.29 -39.68 15.53
CA LEU A 608 20.14 -39.42 16.96
C LEU A 608 18.86 -38.67 17.30
N GLY A 609 17.92 -38.53 16.36
CA GLY A 609 16.67 -37.78 16.55
C GLY A 609 15.86 -38.21 17.78
N ASP A 610 15.82 -39.51 18.10
CA ASP A 610 15.12 -40.07 19.26
C ASP A 610 15.63 -39.55 20.62
N TYR A 611 16.85 -38.99 20.65
CA TYR A 611 17.46 -38.39 21.83
C TYR A 611 17.17 -36.90 21.95
N SER A 612 16.47 -36.30 20.97
CA SER A 612 16.16 -34.87 20.87
C SER A 612 17.39 -33.95 21.02
N PRO A 613 18.50 -34.21 20.29
CA PRO A 613 19.79 -33.55 20.51
C PRO A 613 19.73 -32.02 20.36
N GLY A 614 18.91 -31.48 19.45
CA GLY A 614 18.73 -30.02 19.33
C GLY A 614 18.14 -29.35 20.58
N VAL A 615 17.24 -30.05 21.29
CA VAL A 615 16.68 -29.55 22.56
C VAL A 615 17.70 -29.68 23.69
N LEU A 616 18.49 -30.76 23.70
CA LEU A 616 19.58 -30.93 24.66
C LEU A 616 20.69 -29.88 24.45
N LEU A 617 20.95 -29.48 23.20
CA LEU A 617 21.90 -28.43 22.87
C LEU A 617 21.51 -27.11 23.53
N LEU A 618 20.24 -26.71 23.47
CA LEU A 618 19.76 -25.50 24.16
C LEU A 618 19.87 -25.61 25.67
N TYR A 619 19.51 -26.76 26.24
CA TYR A 619 19.65 -27.00 27.68
C TYR A 619 21.10 -26.83 28.14
N ARG A 620 22.08 -27.43 27.43
CA ARG A 620 23.51 -27.26 27.70
C ARG A 620 24.02 -25.85 27.40
N ALA A 621 23.49 -25.21 26.37
CA ALA A 621 23.88 -23.85 26.02
C ALA A 621 23.55 -22.88 27.16
N ILE A 622 22.39 -23.03 27.81
CA ILE A 622 22.02 -22.20 28.96
C ILE A 622 23.02 -22.38 30.10
N GLU A 623 23.35 -23.62 30.46
CA GLU A 623 24.33 -23.93 31.52
C GLU A 623 25.68 -23.22 31.27
N MET A 624 26.07 -23.05 30.01
CA MET A 624 27.35 -22.47 29.62
C MET A 624 27.25 -20.98 29.20
N MET A 625 26.11 -20.31 29.34
CA MET A 625 25.93 -18.94 28.84
C MET A 625 26.89 -17.94 29.51
N GLU A 626 27.11 -18.07 30.81
CA GLU A 626 28.03 -17.21 31.55
C GLU A 626 29.49 -17.40 31.07
N ASP A 627 29.95 -18.65 30.97
CA ASP A 627 31.28 -19.00 30.44
C ASP A 627 31.49 -18.52 29.00
N MET A 628 30.43 -18.60 28.19
CA MET A 628 30.45 -18.05 26.84
C MET A 628 30.51 -16.53 26.86
N GLY A 629 30.15 -15.84 27.94
CA GLY A 629 29.98 -14.39 27.99
C GLY A 629 28.74 -13.92 27.22
N LEU A 630 27.64 -14.67 27.35
CA LEU A 630 26.34 -14.40 26.75
C LEU A 630 25.29 -14.09 27.81
N SER A 631 24.52 -13.03 27.59
CA SER A 631 23.31 -12.73 28.37
C SER A 631 22.03 -13.01 27.58
N ILE A 632 22.15 -13.12 26.25
CA ILE A 632 21.03 -13.37 25.32
C ILE A 632 21.40 -14.47 24.32
N TYR A 633 20.50 -15.44 24.16
CA TYR A 633 20.53 -16.45 23.10
C TYR A 633 19.25 -16.33 22.27
N GLU A 634 19.36 -15.79 21.05
CA GLU A 634 18.22 -15.55 20.17
C GLU A 634 17.68 -16.83 19.54
N LEU A 635 16.35 -16.94 19.42
CA LEU A 635 15.66 -18.06 18.78
C LEU A 635 14.70 -17.61 17.67
N ALA A 636 14.81 -16.34 17.24
CA ALA A 636 14.02 -15.73 16.17
C ALA A 636 12.49 -15.86 16.34
N THR A 637 11.74 -15.52 15.31
CA THR A 637 10.27 -15.61 15.30
C THR A 637 9.78 -17.05 15.05
N GLY A 638 8.47 -17.30 15.10
CA GLY A 638 7.88 -18.62 14.88
C GLY A 638 7.54 -19.40 16.16
N HIS A 639 6.54 -20.27 16.04
CA HIS A 639 5.87 -20.97 17.15
C HIS A 639 6.40 -22.39 17.35
N ASP A 640 7.72 -22.55 17.50
CA ASP A 640 8.28 -23.86 17.78
C ASP A 640 7.89 -24.35 19.18
N PHE A 641 7.34 -25.56 19.27
CA PHE A 641 6.81 -26.13 20.51
C PHE A 641 7.82 -26.22 21.66
N TYR A 642 9.13 -26.16 21.37
CA TYR A 642 10.18 -26.22 22.38
C TYR A 642 10.49 -24.86 23.03
N LYS A 643 10.23 -23.72 22.36
CA LYS A 643 10.65 -22.38 22.82
C LYS A 643 10.09 -22.06 24.21
N LYS A 644 8.83 -22.42 24.47
CA LYS A 644 8.18 -22.26 25.78
C LYS A 644 8.94 -22.86 26.97
N TYR A 645 9.81 -23.84 26.75
CA TYR A 645 10.59 -24.46 27.83
C TYR A 645 11.84 -23.67 28.20
N PHE A 646 12.31 -22.77 27.33
CA PHE A 646 13.62 -22.13 27.47
C PHE A 646 13.60 -20.62 27.32
N ALA A 647 12.63 -20.06 26.60
CA ALA A 647 12.65 -18.68 26.13
C ALA A 647 11.30 -17.99 26.34
N ASP A 648 11.36 -16.66 26.44
CA ASP A 648 10.20 -15.79 26.49
C ASP A 648 10.16 -14.89 25.24
N PRO A 649 9.00 -14.30 24.91
CA PRO A 649 8.93 -13.17 23.98
C PRO A 649 9.84 -12.03 24.44
N VAL A 650 10.66 -11.52 23.51
CA VAL A 650 11.66 -10.48 23.82
C VAL A 650 11.48 -9.19 23.04
N ARG A 651 10.96 -9.25 21.81
CA ARG A 651 10.67 -8.09 20.95
C ARG A 651 9.53 -8.41 20.00
N THR A 652 8.71 -7.40 19.72
CA THR A 652 7.73 -7.42 18.63
C THR A 652 8.40 -6.92 17.35
N VAL A 653 8.24 -7.68 16.27
CA VAL A 653 8.66 -7.30 14.92
C VAL A 653 7.44 -7.29 14.00
N PHE A 654 7.53 -6.51 12.92
CA PHE A 654 6.39 -6.25 12.05
C PHE A 654 6.70 -6.61 10.59
N ASP A 655 5.68 -7.16 9.91
CA ASP A 655 5.63 -7.18 8.45
C ASP A 655 5.28 -5.78 7.96
N VAL A 656 6.26 -5.11 7.38
CA VAL A 656 6.20 -3.71 6.94
C VAL A 656 6.28 -3.64 5.43
N GLU A 657 5.31 -2.97 4.83
CA GLU A 657 5.29 -2.65 3.41
C GLU A 657 5.00 -1.16 3.21
N VAL A 658 6.05 -0.37 3.02
CA VAL A 658 5.93 1.07 2.75
C VAL A 658 6.12 1.32 1.26
N TYR A 659 5.14 1.97 0.63
CA TYR A 659 5.20 2.41 -0.75
C TYR A 659 5.02 3.94 -0.78
N ARG A 660 6.10 4.68 -1.07
CA ARG A 660 6.01 6.13 -1.23
C ARG A 660 5.15 6.49 -2.44
N PRO A 661 4.48 7.66 -2.45
CA PRO A 661 3.61 8.11 -3.55
C PRO A 661 4.37 8.51 -4.83
N THR A 662 5.53 7.90 -5.11
CA THR A 662 6.30 8.09 -6.34
C THR A 662 5.77 7.22 -7.48
N ALA A 663 6.11 7.54 -8.73
CA ALA A 663 5.78 6.69 -9.87
C ALA A 663 6.36 5.27 -9.73
N SER A 664 7.53 5.13 -9.10
CA SER A 664 8.14 3.82 -8.86
C SER A 664 7.45 3.06 -7.73
N GLY A 665 7.13 3.73 -6.62
CA GLY A 665 6.42 3.15 -5.49
C GLY A 665 5.05 2.62 -5.90
N ARG A 666 4.28 3.40 -6.67
CA ARG A 666 2.97 2.97 -7.20
C ARG A 666 3.07 1.79 -8.16
N ARG A 667 4.06 1.77 -9.06
CA ARG A 667 4.29 0.62 -9.97
C ARG A 667 4.59 -0.66 -9.19
N GLN A 668 5.44 -0.58 -8.18
CA GLN A 668 5.77 -1.73 -7.35
C GLN A 668 4.60 -2.19 -6.49
N LYS A 669 3.84 -1.26 -5.89
CA LYS A 669 2.60 -1.58 -5.17
C LYS A 669 1.60 -2.31 -6.07
N MET A 670 1.38 -1.79 -7.29
CA MET A 670 0.47 -2.45 -8.26
C MET A 670 0.98 -3.82 -8.70
N ALA A 671 2.28 -3.95 -8.99
CA ALA A 671 2.87 -5.24 -9.34
C ALA A 671 2.67 -6.24 -8.19
N PHE A 672 2.92 -5.81 -6.96
CA PHE A 672 2.78 -6.65 -5.79
C PHE A 672 1.33 -7.02 -5.45
N ASP A 673 0.41 -6.05 -5.48
CA ASP A 673 -1.01 -6.27 -5.23
C ASP A 673 -1.65 -7.17 -6.31
N SER A 674 -1.23 -7.03 -7.57
CA SER A 674 -1.68 -7.91 -8.65
C SER A 674 -1.26 -9.37 -8.43
N TRP A 675 -0.15 -9.60 -7.73
CA TRP A 675 0.32 -10.94 -7.35
C TRP A 675 -0.35 -11.46 -6.06
N LYS A 676 -0.77 -10.59 -5.13
CA LYS A 676 -1.64 -10.95 -3.98
C LYS A 676 -3.00 -11.51 -4.44
N ILE A 677 -3.57 -10.95 -5.52
CA ILE A 677 -4.88 -11.35 -6.05
C ILE A 677 -4.86 -12.73 -6.73
N ALA A 678 -3.73 -13.13 -7.32
CA ALA A 678 -3.52 -14.50 -7.82
C ALA A 678 -3.43 -15.55 -6.69
N GLY A 679 -3.39 -15.12 -5.42
CA GLY A 679 -3.21 -15.95 -4.23
C GLY A 679 -4.39 -16.01 -3.25
N LYS A 680 -5.63 -15.84 -3.73
CA LYS A 680 -6.86 -15.63 -2.91
C LYS A 680 -7.35 -16.77 -2.00
N HIS A 681 -6.56 -17.80 -1.70
CA HIS A 681 -6.88 -18.72 -0.61
C HIS A 681 -5.84 -18.55 0.49
N ALA A 682 -6.30 -18.12 1.67
CA ALA A 682 -5.47 -17.80 2.84
C ALA A 682 -4.66 -19.00 3.38
N ASP A 683 -4.89 -20.23 2.87
CA ASP A 683 -4.06 -21.43 3.11
C ASP A 683 -3.49 -22.06 1.82
N GLY A 684 -3.55 -21.34 0.70
CA GLY A 684 -3.27 -21.86 -0.64
C GLY A 684 -1.80 -21.88 -1.06
N LEU A 685 -1.49 -22.84 -1.94
CA LEU A 685 -0.22 -23.08 -2.65
C LEU A 685 0.51 -21.79 -3.10
N SER A 686 -0.22 -20.78 -3.54
CA SER A 686 0.28 -19.50 -4.06
C SER A 686 0.81 -18.52 -3.00
N ALA A 687 0.25 -18.49 -1.78
CA ALA A 687 0.77 -17.66 -0.68
C ALA A 687 2.09 -18.22 -0.12
N ARG A 688 2.25 -19.55 -0.14
CA ARG A 688 3.49 -20.25 0.24
C ARG A 688 4.55 -20.15 -0.86
N ILE A 689 4.15 -20.24 -2.14
CA ILE A 689 5.03 -19.93 -3.30
C ILE A 689 5.48 -18.46 -3.29
N ARG A 690 4.65 -17.51 -2.84
CA ARG A 690 4.97 -16.07 -2.71
C ARG A 690 6.10 -15.80 -1.71
N ARG A 691 5.99 -16.27 -0.46
CA ARG A 691 7.10 -16.18 0.52
C ARG A 691 8.37 -16.79 -0.07
N ARG A 692 8.24 -17.94 -0.74
CA ARG A 692 9.36 -18.66 -1.36
C ARG A 692 9.97 -17.95 -2.58
N LEU A 693 9.22 -17.21 -3.38
CA LEU A 693 9.74 -16.43 -4.52
C LEU A 693 10.43 -15.14 -4.09
N ASP A 694 9.87 -14.41 -3.12
CA ASP A 694 10.56 -13.27 -2.51
C ASP A 694 11.86 -13.76 -1.83
N HIS A 695 11.84 -14.89 -1.10
CA HIS A 695 13.03 -15.53 -0.57
C HIS A 695 13.98 -16.01 -1.68
N ALA A 696 13.52 -16.63 -2.77
CA ALA A 696 14.38 -17.10 -3.85
C ALA A 696 15.08 -15.96 -4.59
N VAL A 697 14.41 -14.82 -4.82
CA VAL A 697 15.04 -13.63 -5.41
C VAL A 697 16.03 -12.98 -4.45
N ILE A 698 15.82 -13.11 -3.13
CA ILE A 698 16.77 -12.69 -2.10
C ILE A 698 17.99 -13.63 -2.07
N CYS A 699 17.77 -14.94 -2.18
CA CYS A 699 18.79 -15.97 -1.96
C CYS A 699 19.63 -16.31 -3.21
N HIS A 700 19.21 -15.96 -4.43
CA HIS A 700 19.97 -16.23 -5.65
C HIS A 700 20.48 -14.96 -6.34
N SER A 701 21.65 -15.08 -6.97
CA SER A 701 22.26 -14.02 -7.78
C SER A 701 21.59 -13.86 -9.16
N SER A 702 20.96 -14.93 -9.67
CA SER A 702 20.38 -14.99 -11.02
C SER A 702 18.92 -15.45 -11.04
N ARG A 703 18.15 -14.94 -12.03
CA ARG A 703 16.76 -15.37 -12.29
C ARG A 703 16.65 -16.87 -12.63
N ARG A 704 17.71 -17.48 -13.14
CA ARG A 704 17.76 -18.90 -13.52
C ARG A 704 17.87 -19.80 -12.29
N GLY A 705 18.70 -19.43 -11.31
CA GLY A 705 18.78 -20.11 -10.01
C GLY A 705 17.46 -20.06 -9.25
N ALA A 706 16.84 -18.87 -9.17
CA ALA A 706 15.54 -18.68 -8.54
C ALA A 706 14.40 -19.50 -9.21
N MET A 707 14.47 -19.71 -10.53
CA MET A 707 13.47 -20.52 -11.27
C MET A 707 13.74 -22.04 -11.17
N GLY A 708 15.01 -22.46 -11.07
CA GLY A 708 15.40 -23.86 -10.92
C GLY A 708 14.91 -24.47 -9.60
N ASP A 709 15.11 -23.77 -8.49
CA ASP A 709 14.68 -24.23 -7.17
C ASP A 709 13.15 -24.21 -7.03
N LEU A 710 12.48 -23.27 -7.71
CA LEU A 710 11.02 -23.26 -7.83
C LEU A 710 10.49 -24.51 -8.54
N MET A 711 11.14 -24.96 -9.61
CA MET A 711 10.73 -26.14 -10.39
C MET A 711 10.96 -27.46 -9.64
N MET A 712 12.09 -27.63 -8.94
CA MET A 712 12.36 -28.83 -8.14
C MET A 712 11.36 -29.01 -6.99
N ALA A 713 10.98 -27.91 -6.31
CA ALA A 713 10.00 -27.95 -5.23
C ALA A 713 8.58 -28.30 -5.72
N VAL A 714 8.20 -27.90 -6.95
CA VAL A 714 6.92 -28.24 -7.57
C VAL A 714 6.89 -29.72 -8.00
N GLN A 715 7.99 -30.25 -8.54
CA GLN A 715 8.08 -31.65 -9.00
C GLN A 715 7.97 -32.68 -7.86
N LYS A 716 8.63 -32.47 -6.70
CA LYS A 716 8.57 -33.43 -5.58
C LYS A 716 7.16 -33.59 -4.99
N ARG A 717 6.30 -32.57 -5.03
CA ARG A 717 4.91 -32.67 -4.53
C ARG A 717 3.96 -33.42 -5.47
N GLY A 718 4.19 -33.37 -6.78
CA GLY A 718 3.48 -34.23 -7.72
C GLY A 718 3.69 -35.73 -7.41
N GLY A 719 4.88 -36.07 -6.87
CA GLY A 719 5.19 -37.42 -6.39
C GLY A 719 4.64 -37.74 -4.99
N ALA A 720 4.59 -36.76 -4.08
CA ALA A 720 4.09 -36.97 -2.71
C ALA A 720 2.56 -37.07 -2.62
N GLN A 721 1.81 -36.39 -3.50
CA GLN A 721 0.35 -36.57 -3.59
C GLN A 721 -0.06 -37.96 -4.13
N ALA A 722 0.87 -38.68 -4.75
CA ALA A 722 0.68 -40.06 -5.19
C ALA A 722 1.05 -41.12 -4.12
N ARG A 723 1.63 -40.71 -2.97
CA ARG A 723 1.96 -41.63 -1.86
C ARG A 723 1.40 -41.05 -0.56
N GLY A 724 0.17 -41.46 -0.21
CA GLY A 724 -0.46 -41.09 1.05
C GLY A 724 0.42 -41.48 2.23
N HIS A 725 0.92 -40.49 2.97
CA HIS A 725 1.59 -40.66 4.25
C HIS A 725 0.74 -39.97 5.32
N GLN A 726 0.10 -40.77 6.17
CA GLN A 726 -0.48 -40.30 7.43
C GLN A 726 0.66 -39.92 8.39
N PRO A 727 0.54 -38.81 9.14
CA PRO A 727 1.48 -38.52 10.23
C PRO A 727 1.37 -39.60 11.32
N PRO A 728 2.48 -40.02 11.95
CA PRO A 728 2.43 -40.96 13.07
C PRO A 728 1.66 -40.34 14.23
N ALA A 729 0.72 -41.11 14.78
CA ALA A 729 -0.05 -40.76 15.95
C ALA A 729 0.89 -40.49 17.13
N ALA A 730 0.69 -39.35 17.79
CA ALA A 730 1.34 -39.02 19.05
C ALA A 730 0.90 -40.03 20.13
N GLY A 731 1.86 -40.80 20.64
CA GLY A 731 1.74 -41.56 21.88
C GLY A 731 2.23 -40.72 23.07
N GLU A 732 1.57 -40.93 24.22
CA GLU A 732 1.63 -40.25 25.53
C GLU A 732 2.99 -39.90 26.16
#